data_AF-A0A0W8I433-F1
#
_entry.id   AF-A0A0W8I433-F1
#
_cell.length_a   1.000
_cell.length_b   1.000
_cell.length_c   1.000
_cell.angle_alpha   90.00
_cell.angle_beta   90.00
_cell.angle_gamma   90.00
#
_symmetry.space_group_name_H-M   'P 1'
#
loop_
_entity.id
_entity.type
_entity.pdbx_description
1 polymer ?
#
loop_
_entity_poly.entity_id
_entity_poly.type
_entity_poly.pdbx_seq_one_letter_code
_entity_poly.pdbx_strand_id
1 'polypeptide(L)'
;MQVDEAAVLLGAHPHGYLLLVGDARGAAPPDCRGWRAMSGLLPGSTLHLQPRTVLGHARGPLHDRDVVLLGHPVDVAAGLTDPTEVAGRLATTWARSGSDALVREVADLGGRWTLLAGRRASPDGDAVAPDARGRTDEPVELLVVPDTHATQPVHVGGAARGAAVASAPALVAGALGLDPDERALELLDLLRERRSGRVTYLPGLRTAYLGVEALVPNSLLRLRLDAAGLEVGQRRFWPFRPRVATEDVDAVYAAFRERFTAHVELLAGLGRPAVSLTGGLDSRVTAAVAAPALRAVDGFAFTYLNPRDAARSRAAVEDVTVAREAARALGLPHRVLRWRQPPAHGTFDVLHRRTYAPQLPSRGAAHAMWADLPRDLVQLQSNGGETGTTFVRHRPEHVLTPRRLTELYLGSGADVDDALVGELYGDYLDRVPMHADALLGFDDYDVLYWEQRMGRWGWQKFVDGDFGHRILLPFNDRVLLETMLSLPYPLRRDRALFERLLADAGVRHLPGEAPATVDATPSRTRATGGPGPRSLRTGARRLRRAVGRRVGSHRGPAATAGTDRSPAPHEPSPGAGARSFAVLPSRWSGRPPGGLRRHPLPGRRLSLWAHPGLPRAVTGDASAWVLVVGDPVDVPDGLDDAADVARLLHRLLAHGAGLGAATGRAAALCGSWTVVLAGPQGGRVVTDPLPSSDLRVCGGGTMIVGDPALAAALGAGEGEPLGADRLAQTPPAGPRTWRTGALPVLHAQAAAQGADAERRLAAHVALLARRGRPVLGLDAGADLLALAPALGRAAEGSAGPGAPVEAVTWWHPADGDSTRAMISSGDRALRAGVDQRLVLVDDADPVEVARALDRAVPADAVLWLGHRPGAATDRRTRALLAALPPTRRVALPWSDRLLPLLPGGALE
;
A
#
# COMPACT_ATOMS: atom_id res chain seq x y z
N MET A 1 2.19 -2.96 -27.29
CA MET A 1 3.02 -1.74 -27.15
C MET A 1 4.34 -2.00 -27.85
N GLN A 2 4.79 -1.09 -28.71
CA GLN A 2 6.13 -1.18 -29.31
C GLN A 2 7.18 -0.85 -28.25
N VAL A 3 8.25 -1.64 -28.16
CA VAL A 3 9.39 -1.37 -27.27
C VAL A 3 10.18 -0.21 -27.84
N ASP A 4 10.46 0.79 -27.01
CA ASP A 4 11.39 1.86 -27.34
C ASP A 4 12.83 1.40 -27.02
N GLU A 5 13.52 0.86 -28.02
CA GLU A 5 14.89 0.35 -27.87
C GLU A 5 15.89 1.42 -27.43
N ALA A 6 15.70 2.69 -27.84
CA ALA A 6 16.57 3.78 -27.42
C ALA A 6 16.38 4.05 -25.91
N ALA A 7 15.14 4.08 -25.43
CA ALA A 7 14.84 4.19 -24.01
C ALA A 7 15.35 2.98 -23.20
N VAL A 8 15.31 1.76 -23.78
CA VAL A 8 15.89 0.57 -23.14
C VAL A 8 17.40 0.72 -22.96
N LEU A 9 18.13 1.09 -24.02
CA LEU A 9 19.59 1.26 -23.97
C LEU A 9 20.02 2.39 -23.03
N LEU A 10 19.26 3.49 -23.00
CA LEU A 10 19.52 4.61 -22.09
C LEU A 10 19.13 4.30 -20.64
N GLY A 11 18.15 3.41 -20.42
CA GLY A 11 17.58 3.12 -19.09
C GLY A 11 18.14 1.86 -18.41
N ALA A 12 18.72 0.92 -19.15
CA ALA A 12 19.36 -0.26 -18.59
C ALA A 12 20.64 0.12 -17.82
N HIS A 13 20.88 -0.58 -16.71
CA HIS A 13 21.95 -0.30 -15.75
C HIS A 13 22.04 1.21 -15.40
N PRO A 14 20.96 1.80 -14.86
CA PRO A 14 20.92 3.24 -14.59
C PRO A 14 22.05 3.65 -13.65
N HIS A 15 22.74 4.76 -13.96
CA HIS A 15 23.95 5.20 -13.24
C HIS A 15 25.08 4.16 -13.22
N GLY A 16 25.10 3.25 -14.20
CA GLY A 16 26.07 2.17 -14.27
C GLY A 16 27.46 2.58 -14.78
N TYR A 17 28.43 1.72 -14.51
CA TYR A 17 29.79 1.84 -15.02
C TYR A 17 30.39 0.46 -15.27
N LEU A 18 31.40 0.42 -16.16
CA LEU A 18 32.22 -0.76 -16.45
C LEU A 18 33.68 -0.33 -16.67
N LEU A 19 34.58 -0.83 -15.84
CA LEU A 19 36.02 -0.65 -15.94
C LEU A 19 36.64 -1.93 -16.52
N LEU A 20 37.34 -1.80 -17.65
CA LEU A 20 38.06 -2.89 -18.32
C LEU A 20 39.56 -2.69 -18.12
N VAL A 21 40.26 -3.72 -17.64
CA VAL A 21 41.70 -3.67 -17.32
C VAL A 21 42.44 -4.71 -18.15
N GLY A 22 43.62 -4.37 -18.66
CA GLY A 22 44.48 -5.31 -19.40
C GLY A 22 43.89 -5.71 -20.76
N ASP A 23 43.84 -7.02 -21.04
CA ASP A 23 43.34 -7.54 -22.32
C ASP A 23 41.82 -7.43 -22.49
N ALA A 24 41.08 -7.21 -21.40
CA ALA A 24 39.62 -7.02 -21.43
C ALA A 24 39.20 -5.71 -22.14
N ARG A 25 40.13 -4.80 -22.45
CA ARG A 25 39.85 -3.49 -23.07
C ARG A 25 39.26 -3.57 -24.49
N GLY A 26 39.32 -4.74 -25.15
CA GLY A 26 39.05 -4.88 -26.59
C GLY A 26 37.59 -4.75 -27.02
N ALA A 27 36.62 -5.07 -26.16
CA ALA A 27 35.19 -4.93 -26.51
C ALA A 27 34.29 -4.83 -25.27
N ALA A 28 33.63 -3.68 -25.09
CA ALA A 28 32.55 -3.55 -24.13
C ALA A 28 31.31 -4.35 -24.58
N PRO A 29 30.50 -4.88 -23.65
CA PRO A 29 29.30 -5.63 -23.99
C PRO A 29 28.27 -4.75 -24.72
N PRO A 30 27.34 -5.34 -25.50
CA PRO A 30 26.31 -4.60 -26.23
C PRO A 30 25.48 -3.65 -25.37
N ASP A 31 25.28 -3.95 -24.08
CA ASP A 31 24.54 -3.11 -23.14
C ASP A 31 25.25 -1.79 -22.80
N CYS A 32 26.55 -1.68 -23.11
CA CYS A 32 27.30 -0.43 -23.01
C CYS A 32 27.24 0.42 -24.30
N ARG A 33 26.43 0.04 -25.28
CA ARG A 33 26.28 0.83 -26.52
C ARG A 33 25.79 2.25 -26.19
N GLY A 34 26.52 3.25 -26.65
CA GLY A 34 26.22 4.67 -26.40
C GLY A 34 26.74 5.20 -25.05
N TRP A 35 27.41 4.36 -24.26
CA TRP A 35 28.09 4.82 -23.04
C TRP A 35 29.35 5.60 -23.40
N ARG A 36 29.71 6.56 -22.56
CA ARG A 36 30.97 7.33 -22.71
C ARG A 36 32.13 6.39 -22.40
N ALA A 37 33.06 6.22 -23.35
CA ALA A 37 34.28 5.44 -23.15
C ALA A 37 35.47 6.38 -22.89
N MET A 38 36.19 6.14 -21.79
CA MET A 38 37.32 6.95 -21.34
C MET A 38 38.55 6.05 -21.18
N SER A 39 39.37 5.97 -22.23
CA SER A 39 40.63 5.23 -22.21
C SER A 39 41.73 6.06 -21.57
N GLY A 40 42.55 5.42 -20.74
CA GLY A 40 43.71 6.07 -20.12
C GLY A 40 43.36 7.10 -19.03
N LEU A 41 42.12 7.14 -18.54
CA LEU A 41 41.80 7.90 -17.32
C LEU A 41 42.52 7.31 -16.11
N LEU A 42 42.54 5.97 -16.03
CA LEU A 42 43.31 5.16 -15.10
C LEU A 42 44.35 4.35 -15.89
N PRO A 43 45.49 3.98 -15.28
CA PRO A 43 46.54 3.20 -15.94
C PRO A 43 45.99 1.86 -16.46
N GLY A 44 46.41 1.47 -17.67
CA GLY A 44 46.10 0.16 -18.26
C GLY A 44 44.62 -0.20 -18.42
N SER A 45 43.72 0.80 -18.44
CA SER A 45 42.28 0.54 -18.40
C SER A 45 41.44 1.43 -19.32
N THR A 46 40.19 1.03 -19.53
CA THR A 46 39.15 1.81 -20.20
C THR A 46 37.89 1.81 -19.34
N LEU A 47 37.37 2.99 -19.06
CA LEU A 47 36.16 3.18 -18.25
C LEU A 47 34.98 3.54 -19.14
N HIS A 48 33.92 2.74 -19.09
CA HIS A 48 32.65 2.99 -19.75
C HIS A 48 31.63 3.51 -18.73
N LEU A 49 30.97 4.63 -19.04
CA LEU A 49 30.02 5.30 -18.17
C LEU A 49 28.67 5.45 -18.85
N GLN A 50 27.63 4.94 -18.17
CA GLN A 50 26.26 5.22 -18.54
C GLN A 50 26.04 6.76 -18.54
N PRO A 51 25.21 7.32 -19.44
CA PRO A 51 25.09 8.78 -19.59
C PRO A 51 24.70 9.55 -18.32
N ARG A 52 23.95 8.93 -17.40
CA ARG A 52 23.52 9.51 -16.12
C ARG A 52 24.55 9.33 -15.00
N THR A 53 25.61 8.56 -15.21
CA THR A 53 26.66 8.34 -14.20
C THR A 53 27.48 9.60 -14.02
N VAL A 54 27.50 10.13 -12.81
CA VAL A 54 28.32 11.29 -12.45
C VAL A 54 29.76 10.85 -12.26
N LEU A 55 30.70 11.69 -12.71
CA LEU A 55 32.14 11.44 -12.69
C LEU A 55 32.84 12.67 -12.10
N GLY A 56 33.67 12.46 -11.10
CA GLY A 56 34.74 13.37 -10.68
C GLY A 56 36.09 12.72 -10.93
N HIS A 57 37.07 13.50 -11.36
CA HIS A 57 38.43 13.02 -11.57
C HIS A 57 39.44 14.09 -11.18
N ALA A 58 40.49 13.68 -10.50
CA ALA A 58 41.63 14.52 -10.24
C ALA A 58 42.93 13.73 -10.31
N ARG A 59 44.02 14.45 -10.59
CA ARG A 59 45.38 13.94 -10.53
C ARG A 59 46.10 14.50 -9.31
N GLY A 60 46.93 13.67 -8.70
CA GLY A 60 47.83 14.12 -7.64
C GLY A 60 48.84 15.16 -8.16
N PRO A 61 49.50 15.92 -7.26
CA PRO A 61 50.43 17.00 -7.64
C PRO A 61 51.60 16.55 -8.54
N LEU A 62 52.02 15.29 -8.42
CA LEU A 62 53.10 14.69 -9.23
C LEU A 62 52.56 13.97 -10.49
N HIS A 63 51.26 14.04 -10.76
CA HIS A 63 50.57 13.37 -11.86
C HIS A 63 50.73 11.84 -11.92
N ASP A 64 51.25 11.20 -10.87
CA ASP A 64 51.45 9.75 -10.74
C ASP A 64 50.26 9.03 -10.09
N ARG A 65 49.26 9.78 -9.59
CA ARG A 65 48.05 9.29 -8.93
C ARG A 65 46.80 9.81 -9.62
N ASP A 66 45.98 8.92 -10.14
CA ASP A 66 44.65 9.25 -10.65
C ASP A 66 43.58 8.81 -9.63
N VAL A 67 42.72 9.74 -9.23
CA VAL A 67 41.56 9.48 -8.36
C VAL A 67 40.29 9.75 -9.16
N VAL A 68 39.42 8.76 -9.25
CA VAL A 68 38.14 8.83 -9.96
C VAL A 68 37.02 8.49 -8.99
N LEU A 69 36.03 9.38 -8.86
CA LEU A 69 34.81 9.16 -8.11
C LEU A 69 33.63 9.01 -9.07
N LEU A 70 32.92 7.90 -8.95
CA LEU A 70 31.70 7.62 -9.70
C LEU A 70 30.49 7.81 -8.78
N GLY A 71 29.47 8.54 -9.23
CA GLY A 71 28.27 8.84 -8.44
C GLY A 71 28.35 10.17 -7.69
N HIS A 72 27.78 10.20 -6.48
CA HIS A 72 27.55 11.38 -5.66
C HIS A 72 28.25 11.26 -4.31
N PRO A 73 29.58 11.48 -4.25
CA PRO A 73 30.28 11.62 -2.99
C PRO A 73 29.82 12.88 -2.26
N VAL A 74 29.70 12.79 -0.93
CA VAL A 74 29.42 13.94 -0.07
C VAL A 74 30.47 14.00 1.02
N ASP A 75 31.31 15.02 1.01
CA ASP A 75 32.17 15.33 2.14
C ASP A 75 31.40 16.22 3.12
N VAL A 76 30.74 15.58 4.09
CA VAL A 76 29.91 16.27 5.08
C VAL A 76 30.74 17.21 5.96
N ALA A 77 31.99 16.84 6.26
CA ALA A 77 32.86 17.65 7.10
C ALA A 77 33.29 18.96 6.41
N ALA A 78 33.45 18.93 5.08
CA ALA A 78 33.79 20.10 4.29
C ALA A 78 32.60 20.77 3.58
N GLY A 79 31.40 20.21 3.69
CA GLY A 79 30.21 20.71 3.00
C GLY A 79 30.30 20.59 1.47
N LEU A 80 31.06 19.63 0.94
CA LEU A 80 31.29 19.47 -0.49
C LEU A 80 30.42 18.38 -1.10
N THR A 81 29.87 18.67 -2.28
CA THR A 81 29.10 17.72 -3.10
C THR A 81 29.63 17.60 -4.53
N ASP A 82 30.55 18.49 -4.94
CA ASP A 82 31.18 18.39 -6.25
C ASP A 82 32.19 17.23 -6.26
N PRO A 83 32.00 16.21 -7.12
CA PRO A 83 32.85 15.03 -7.12
C PRO A 83 34.28 15.31 -7.58
N THR A 84 34.52 16.38 -8.35
CA THR A 84 35.86 16.74 -8.83
C THR A 84 36.66 17.41 -7.71
N GLU A 85 36.05 18.31 -6.95
CA GLU A 85 36.67 18.92 -5.77
C GLU A 85 37.02 17.87 -4.71
N VAL A 86 36.09 16.94 -4.43
CA VAL A 86 36.33 15.83 -3.51
C VAL A 86 37.47 14.93 -4.04
N ALA A 87 37.48 14.59 -5.32
CA ALA A 87 38.58 13.80 -5.92
C ALA A 87 39.94 14.52 -5.80
N GLY A 88 39.98 15.85 -5.95
CA GLY A 88 41.20 16.65 -5.81
C GLY A 88 41.81 16.59 -4.41
N ARG A 89 40.98 16.67 -3.38
CA ARG A 89 41.41 16.47 -1.99
C ARG A 89 41.95 15.07 -1.74
N LEU A 90 41.21 14.06 -2.18
CA LEU A 90 41.63 12.66 -2.05
C LEU A 90 42.95 12.38 -2.78
N ALA A 91 43.16 12.93 -3.97
CA ALA A 91 44.41 12.81 -4.71
C ALA A 91 45.59 13.48 -3.96
N THR A 92 45.34 14.61 -3.31
CA THR A 92 46.32 15.28 -2.45
C THR A 92 46.67 14.43 -1.23
N THR A 93 45.68 13.85 -0.56
CA THR A 93 45.91 12.94 0.58
C THR A 93 46.67 11.69 0.15
N TRP A 94 46.34 11.11 -1.01
CA TRP A 94 47.06 9.96 -1.52
C TRP A 94 48.52 10.30 -1.79
N ALA A 95 48.80 11.41 -2.48
CA ALA A 95 50.15 11.84 -2.78
C ALA A 95 50.99 12.11 -1.51
N ARG A 96 50.38 12.68 -0.46
CA ARG A 96 51.06 13.03 0.78
C ARG A 96 51.23 11.86 1.75
N SER A 97 50.26 10.97 1.84
CA SER A 97 50.12 10.03 2.97
C SER A 97 49.88 8.57 2.55
N GLY A 98 49.89 8.28 1.25
CA GLY A 98 49.78 6.92 0.74
C GLY A 98 48.35 6.39 0.65
N SER A 99 48.21 5.14 0.18
CA SER A 99 46.90 4.56 -0.14
C SER A 99 46.02 4.32 1.07
N ASP A 100 46.60 4.00 2.23
CA ASP A 100 45.80 3.73 3.43
C ASP A 100 45.15 5.01 3.97
N ALA A 101 45.83 6.16 3.86
CA ALA A 101 45.25 7.46 4.18
C ALA A 101 44.12 7.83 3.21
N LEU A 102 44.31 7.58 1.91
CA LEU A 102 43.25 7.73 0.89
C LEU A 102 42.02 6.88 1.24
N VAL A 103 42.21 5.59 1.54
CA VAL A 103 41.12 4.66 1.88
C VAL A 103 40.40 5.11 3.16
N ARG A 104 41.13 5.67 4.14
CA ARG A 104 40.52 6.21 5.35
C ARG A 104 39.68 7.46 5.07
N GLU A 105 40.23 8.45 4.36
CA GLU A 105 39.51 9.70 4.08
C GLU A 105 38.28 9.44 3.19
N VAL A 106 38.41 8.58 2.16
CA VAL A 106 37.26 8.27 1.30
C VAL A 106 36.17 7.51 2.06
N ALA A 107 36.54 6.66 3.03
CA ALA A 107 35.57 5.91 3.82
C ALA A 107 34.70 6.78 4.73
N ASP A 108 35.14 8.02 5.03
CA ASP A 108 34.39 9.00 5.82
C ASP A 108 33.40 9.82 4.98
N LEU A 109 33.42 9.67 3.65
CA LEU A 109 32.46 10.32 2.76
C LEU A 109 31.07 9.70 2.91
N GLY A 110 30.06 10.57 2.94
CA GLY A 110 28.67 10.20 2.74
C GLY A 110 28.30 10.10 1.27
N GLY A 111 27.02 9.85 1.00
CA GLY A 111 26.45 9.86 -0.36
C GLY A 111 26.45 8.48 -0.99
N ARG A 112 26.44 8.39 -2.33
CA ARG A 112 26.38 7.11 -3.05
C ARG A 112 27.38 7.12 -4.18
N TRP A 113 28.47 6.36 -4.02
CA TRP A 113 29.64 6.52 -4.86
C TRP A 113 30.53 5.27 -4.91
N THR A 114 31.45 5.25 -5.87
CA THR A 114 32.55 4.29 -5.94
C THR A 114 33.83 5.04 -6.27
N LEU A 115 34.89 4.77 -5.51
CA LEU A 115 36.24 5.24 -5.80
C LEU A 115 36.94 4.23 -6.70
N LEU A 116 37.57 4.72 -7.77
CA LEU A 116 38.59 4.03 -8.53
C LEU A 116 39.89 4.86 -8.45
N ALA A 117 40.99 4.25 -8.05
CA ALA A 117 42.26 4.94 -7.89
C ALA A 117 43.40 4.15 -8.53
N GLY A 118 44.27 4.80 -9.30
CA GLY A 118 45.34 4.15 -10.04
C GLY A 118 46.68 4.86 -9.91
N ARG A 119 47.76 4.08 -9.84
CA ARG A 119 49.14 4.59 -9.83
C ARG A 119 49.75 4.46 -11.22
N ARG A 120 50.26 5.55 -11.78
CA ARG A 120 51.11 5.53 -12.99
C ARG A 120 52.57 5.31 -12.63
N ALA A 121 53.33 4.76 -13.57
CA ALA A 121 54.78 4.89 -13.52
C ALA A 121 55.16 6.39 -13.51
N SER A 122 56.21 6.73 -12.78
CA SER A 122 56.70 8.11 -12.72
C SER A 122 57.09 8.54 -14.14
N PRO A 123 56.71 9.75 -14.60
CA PRO A 123 57.14 10.27 -15.91
C PRO A 123 58.66 10.38 -16.06
N ASP A 124 59.43 10.36 -14.96
CA ASP A 124 60.90 10.36 -14.96
C ASP A 124 61.52 8.97 -15.19
N GLY A 125 60.73 7.89 -15.23
CA GLY A 125 61.21 6.59 -15.66
C GLY A 125 61.26 6.52 -17.18
N ASP A 126 62.31 5.92 -17.76
CA ASP A 126 62.44 5.70 -19.21
C ASP A 126 61.14 5.10 -19.77
N ALA A 127 60.30 5.93 -20.39
CA ALA A 127 59.00 5.52 -20.90
C ALA A 127 59.20 4.40 -21.90
N VAL A 128 58.77 3.19 -21.54
CA VAL A 128 58.81 2.04 -22.45
C VAL A 128 57.81 2.34 -23.56
N ALA A 129 58.32 2.52 -24.79
CA ALA A 129 57.47 2.75 -25.95
C ALA A 129 56.40 1.65 -26.03
N PRO A 130 55.10 1.99 -26.19
CA PRO A 130 54.06 0.98 -26.30
C PRO A 130 54.34 0.06 -27.48
N ASP A 131 54.04 -1.23 -27.34
CA ASP A 131 54.18 -2.20 -28.42
C ASP A 131 53.23 -1.86 -29.61
N ALA A 132 53.35 -2.58 -30.73
CA ALA A 132 52.51 -2.37 -31.91
C ALA A 132 50.99 -2.54 -31.66
N ARG A 133 50.59 -3.04 -30.48
CA ARG A 133 49.19 -3.20 -30.05
C ARG A 133 48.79 -2.15 -29.01
N GLY A 134 49.64 -1.14 -28.75
CA GLY A 134 49.40 -0.12 -27.75
C GLY A 134 49.56 -0.63 -26.30
N ARG A 135 50.26 -1.75 -26.09
CA ARG A 135 50.49 -2.31 -24.75
C ARG A 135 51.78 -1.77 -24.16
N THR A 136 51.69 -1.30 -22.93
CA THR A 136 52.82 -1.00 -22.07
C THR A 136 52.97 -2.17 -21.09
N ASP A 137 54.16 -2.76 -20.98
CA ASP A 137 54.47 -3.78 -19.95
C ASP A 137 54.57 -3.19 -18.54
N GLU A 138 54.15 -1.93 -18.37
CA GLU A 138 54.13 -1.28 -17.06
C GLU A 138 53.13 -1.98 -16.12
N PRO A 139 53.55 -2.28 -14.88
CA PRO A 139 52.67 -2.85 -13.88
C PRO A 139 51.53 -1.88 -13.56
N VAL A 140 50.30 -2.38 -13.66
CA VAL A 140 49.09 -1.63 -13.36
C VAL A 140 48.66 -1.97 -11.94
N GLU A 141 48.49 -0.97 -11.09
CA GLU A 141 47.89 -1.12 -9.76
C GLU A 141 46.67 -0.22 -9.62
N LEU A 142 45.52 -0.85 -9.34
CA LEU A 142 44.23 -0.16 -9.14
C LEU A 142 43.64 -0.52 -7.78
N LEU A 143 43.01 0.47 -7.15
CA LEU A 143 42.22 0.35 -5.93
C LEU A 143 40.77 0.68 -6.25
N VAL A 144 39.85 -0.12 -5.72
CA VAL A 144 38.41 0.13 -5.79
C VAL A 144 37.82 0.07 -4.40
N VAL A 145 37.13 1.14 -4.01
CA VAL A 145 36.47 1.26 -2.70
C VAL A 145 35.01 1.62 -2.93
N PRO A 146 34.05 0.81 -2.44
CA PRO A 146 32.64 1.15 -2.49
C PRO A 146 32.29 2.19 -1.43
N ASP A 147 31.16 2.87 -1.59
CA ASP A 147 30.59 3.70 -0.52
C ASP A 147 30.25 2.89 0.75
N THR A 148 29.85 3.61 1.80
CA THR A 148 29.58 3.09 3.15
C THR A 148 28.81 1.76 3.16
N HIS A 149 27.73 1.61 2.40
CA HIS A 149 26.93 0.38 2.31
C HIS A 149 27.02 -0.32 0.93
N ALA A 150 28.02 0.00 0.10
CA ALA A 150 28.15 -0.47 -1.27
C ALA A 150 26.85 -0.28 -2.09
N THR A 151 26.22 0.88 -1.91
CA THR A 151 24.94 1.23 -2.55
C THR A 151 25.09 1.54 -4.02
N GLN A 152 26.25 2.06 -4.43
CA GLN A 152 26.79 1.91 -5.76
C GLN A 152 27.61 0.61 -5.78
N PRO A 153 27.02 -0.51 -6.24
CA PRO A 153 27.62 -1.83 -6.07
C PRO A 153 28.88 -1.99 -6.91
N VAL A 154 29.78 -2.85 -6.46
CA VAL A 154 31.02 -3.19 -7.17
C VAL A 154 31.04 -4.71 -7.37
N HIS A 155 31.10 -5.13 -8.61
CA HIS A 155 31.30 -6.53 -9.01
C HIS A 155 32.62 -6.66 -9.75
N VAL A 156 33.30 -7.80 -9.60
CA VAL A 156 34.60 -8.07 -10.21
C VAL A 156 34.64 -9.47 -10.79
N GLY A 157 35.33 -9.60 -11.92
CA GLY A 157 35.71 -10.88 -12.53
C GLY A 157 37.09 -10.75 -13.16
N GLY A 158 37.80 -11.88 -13.26
CA GLY A 158 39.15 -11.95 -13.79
C GLY A 158 39.31 -13.02 -14.87
N ALA A 159 40.19 -12.73 -15.82
CA ALA A 159 40.78 -13.66 -16.78
C ALA A 159 42.30 -13.56 -16.68
N ALA A 160 43.04 -14.49 -17.30
CA ALA A 160 44.50 -14.62 -17.12
C ALA A 160 45.30 -13.31 -17.24
N ARG A 161 44.89 -12.40 -18.14
CA ARG A 161 45.56 -11.10 -18.39
C ARG A 161 44.59 -9.91 -18.44
N GLY A 162 43.41 -10.02 -17.83
CA GLY A 162 42.44 -8.93 -17.86
C GLY A 162 41.36 -9.06 -16.81
N ALA A 163 40.82 -7.93 -16.36
CA ALA A 163 39.76 -7.88 -15.37
C ALA A 163 38.64 -6.96 -15.83
N ALA A 164 37.43 -7.21 -15.31
CA ALA A 164 36.31 -6.30 -15.43
C ALA A 164 35.77 -5.97 -14.04
N VAL A 165 35.48 -4.68 -13.80
CA VAL A 165 34.84 -4.19 -12.58
C VAL A 165 33.62 -3.36 -12.96
N ALA A 166 32.43 -3.66 -12.43
CA ALA A 166 31.21 -2.97 -12.86
C ALA A 166 30.16 -2.83 -11.76
N SER A 167 29.19 -1.95 -12.01
CA SER A 167 28.01 -1.75 -11.16
C SER A 167 26.95 -2.85 -11.28
N ALA A 168 27.14 -3.84 -12.14
CA ALA A 168 26.23 -4.96 -12.29
C ALA A 168 27.00 -6.23 -12.68
N PRO A 169 26.63 -7.41 -12.17
CA PRO A 169 27.35 -8.64 -12.47
C PRO A 169 27.22 -9.03 -13.95
N ALA A 170 26.08 -8.72 -14.59
CA ALA A 170 25.86 -8.95 -16.02
C ALA A 170 26.84 -8.17 -16.91
N LEU A 171 27.28 -6.97 -16.49
CA LEU A 171 28.26 -6.19 -17.24
C LEU A 171 29.66 -6.81 -17.17
N VAL A 172 30.05 -7.33 -16.00
CA VAL A 172 31.30 -8.08 -15.83
C VAL A 172 31.26 -9.35 -16.67
N ALA A 173 30.18 -10.13 -16.56
CA ALA A 173 30.02 -11.37 -17.29
C ALA A 173 30.03 -11.16 -18.80
N GLY A 174 29.27 -10.17 -19.30
CA GLY A 174 29.23 -9.84 -20.72
C GLY A 174 30.59 -9.34 -21.26
N ALA A 175 31.36 -8.61 -20.46
CA ALA A 175 32.69 -8.15 -20.86
C ALA A 175 33.74 -9.28 -20.92
N LEU A 176 33.58 -10.31 -20.08
CA LEU A 176 34.52 -11.43 -19.97
C LEU A 176 34.03 -12.70 -20.67
N GLY A 177 32.81 -12.69 -21.23
CA GLY A 177 32.19 -13.87 -21.83
C GLY A 177 31.91 -14.99 -20.82
N LEU A 178 31.52 -14.63 -19.59
CA LEU A 178 31.25 -15.59 -18.51
C LEU A 178 29.79 -16.05 -18.56
N ASP A 179 29.58 -17.35 -18.37
CA ASP A 179 28.25 -17.95 -18.39
C ASP A 179 27.48 -17.71 -17.07
N PRO A 180 26.14 -17.71 -17.13
CA PRO A 180 25.30 -17.82 -15.94
C PRO A 180 25.69 -19.03 -15.07
N ASP A 181 25.68 -18.85 -13.75
CA ASP A 181 25.86 -19.94 -12.79
C ASP A 181 24.51 -20.60 -12.51
N GLU A 182 24.23 -21.70 -13.21
CA GLU A 182 22.98 -22.47 -13.06
C GLU A 182 22.78 -22.93 -11.60
N ARG A 183 23.85 -23.34 -10.92
CA ARG A 183 23.78 -23.76 -9.52
C ARG A 183 23.40 -22.60 -8.60
N ALA A 184 23.95 -21.41 -8.85
CA ALA A 184 23.54 -20.20 -8.12
C ALA A 184 22.07 -19.86 -8.36
N LEU A 185 21.56 -20.03 -9.58
CA LEU A 185 20.16 -19.79 -9.90
C LEU A 185 19.22 -20.77 -9.20
N GLU A 186 19.53 -22.07 -9.24
CA GLU A 186 18.81 -23.11 -8.50
C GLU A 186 18.79 -22.81 -7.00
N LEU A 187 19.94 -22.41 -6.45
CA LEU A 187 20.06 -22.05 -5.05
C LEU A 187 19.17 -20.84 -4.72
N LEU A 188 19.13 -19.82 -5.58
CA LEU A 188 18.27 -18.66 -5.36
C LEU A 188 16.78 -19.05 -5.33
N ASP A 189 16.36 -19.98 -6.18
CA ASP A 189 14.99 -20.46 -6.20
C ASP A 189 14.66 -21.30 -4.95
N LEU A 190 15.55 -22.20 -4.54
CA LEU A 190 15.45 -22.90 -3.25
C LEU A 190 15.31 -21.91 -2.07
N LEU A 191 16.10 -20.85 -2.07
CA LEU A 191 16.04 -19.82 -1.02
C LEU A 191 14.72 -19.05 -1.06
N ARG A 192 14.13 -18.79 -2.23
CA ARG A 192 12.83 -18.13 -2.36
C ARG A 192 11.71 -19.01 -1.81
N GLU A 193 11.78 -20.32 -2.03
CA GLU A 193 10.84 -21.28 -1.47
C GLU A 193 10.95 -21.34 0.06
N ARG A 194 12.16 -21.56 0.59
CA ARG A 194 12.41 -21.64 2.04
C ARG A 194 12.11 -20.32 2.77
N ARG A 195 12.16 -19.19 2.07
CA ARG A 195 11.92 -17.84 2.62
C ARG A 195 10.70 -17.16 2.00
N SER A 196 9.66 -17.91 1.68
CA SER A 196 8.45 -17.35 1.07
C SER A 196 7.91 -16.13 1.83
N GLY A 197 7.61 -15.06 1.08
CA GLY A 197 7.15 -13.78 1.64
C GLY A 197 8.24 -12.92 2.29
N ARG A 198 9.51 -13.36 2.30
CA ARG A 198 10.64 -12.57 2.79
C ARG A 198 11.52 -12.12 1.62
N VAL A 199 12.36 -11.14 1.91
CA VAL A 199 13.41 -10.70 1.00
C VAL A 199 14.46 -11.80 0.86
N THR A 200 14.83 -12.12 -0.39
CA THR A 200 15.77 -13.19 -0.74
C THR A 200 16.78 -12.68 -1.77
N TYR A 201 18.05 -13.06 -1.59
CA TYR A 201 19.20 -12.72 -2.44
C TYR A 201 20.28 -13.81 -2.33
N LEU A 202 21.26 -13.84 -3.24
CA LEU A 202 22.40 -14.75 -3.12
C LEU A 202 23.36 -14.22 -2.04
N PRO A 203 23.58 -14.97 -0.93
CA PRO A 203 24.45 -14.51 0.16
C PRO A 203 25.93 -14.68 -0.17
N GLY A 204 26.78 -14.20 0.75
CA GLY A 204 28.22 -14.21 0.60
C GLY A 204 28.66 -13.27 -0.52
N LEU A 205 29.65 -13.69 -1.30
CA LEU A 205 30.20 -12.92 -2.43
C LEU A 205 29.61 -13.36 -3.78
N ARG A 206 28.80 -14.43 -3.79
CA ARG A 206 28.29 -15.09 -5.00
C ARG A 206 27.33 -14.20 -5.80
N THR A 207 27.39 -14.31 -7.13
CA THR A 207 26.44 -13.70 -8.06
C THR A 207 25.74 -14.78 -8.91
N ALA A 208 24.94 -14.38 -9.90
CA ALA A 208 24.31 -15.31 -10.83
C ALA A 208 25.21 -15.73 -12.00
N TYR A 209 26.51 -15.44 -11.95
CA TYR A 209 27.46 -15.70 -13.02
C TYR A 209 28.72 -16.36 -12.46
N LEU A 210 29.29 -17.28 -13.24
CA LEU A 210 30.51 -17.98 -12.89
C LEU A 210 31.69 -17.00 -12.85
N GLY A 211 32.51 -17.07 -11.81
CA GLY A 211 33.71 -16.23 -11.67
C GLY A 211 33.44 -14.73 -11.50
N VAL A 212 32.18 -14.34 -11.26
CA VAL A 212 31.82 -12.95 -10.92
C VAL A 212 31.42 -12.87 -9.45
N GLU A 213 32.11 -11.99 -8.75
CA GLU A 213 31.95 -11.81 -7.32
C GLU A 213 31.56 -10.36 -7.01
N ALA A 214 30.93 -10.17 -5.86
CA ALA A 214 30.64 -8.84 -5.36
C ALA A 214 31.60 -8.42 -4.27
N LEU A 215 32.00 -7.15 -4.31
CA LEU A 215 32.69 -6.51 -3.22
C LEU A 215 31.67 -6.02 -2.18
N VAL A 216 31.74 -6.58 -0.98
CA VAL A 216 30.89 -6.17 0.14
C VAL A 216 31.36 -4.84 0.73
N PRO A 217 30.48 -4.13 1.47
CA PRO A 217 30.87 -2.98 2.27
C PRO A 217 32.11 -3.25 3.13
N ASN A 218 32.82 -2.19 3.51
CA ASN A 218 34.01 -2.26 4.40
C ASN A 218 35.20 -3.04 3.82
N SER A 219 35.12 -3.44 2.55
CA SER A 219 36.18 -4.13 1.82
C SER A 219 36.71 -3.26 0.69
N LEU A 220 38.01 -3.41 0.40
CA LEU A 220 38.65 -2.82 -0.77
C LEU A 220 39.05 -3.93 -1.72
N LEU A 221 38.99 -3.61 -3.01
CA LEU A 221 39.51 -4.44 -4.08
C LEU A 221 40.82 -3.81 -4.57
N ARG A 222 41.85 -4.64 -4.71
CA ARG A 222 43.13 -4.29 -5.32
C ARG A 222 43.34 -5.17 -6.54
N LEU A 223 43.60 -4.54 -7.68
CA LEU A 223 43.97 -5.22 -8.92
C LEU A 223 45.43 -4.91 -9.21
N ARG A 224 46.23 -5.95 -9.44
CA ARG A 224 47.61 -5.82 -9.91
C ARG A 224 47.75 -6.61 -11.20
N LEU A 225 48.20 -5.98 -12.26
CA LEU A 225 48.47 -6.64 -13.53
C LEU A 225 49.90 -6.34 -13.94
N ASP A 226 50.70 -7.38 -14.10
CA ASP A 226 52.09 -7.29 -14.55
C ASP A 226 52.41 -8.42 -15.55
N ALA A 227 53.70 -8.66 -15.79
CA ALA A 227 54.15 -9.74 -16.67
C ALA A 227 53.77 -11.14 -16.17
N ALA A 228 53.60 -11.33 -14.85
CA ALA A 228 53.20 -12.60 -14.24
C ALA A 228 51.69 -12.87 -14.36
N GLY A 229 50.88 -11.83 -14.58
CA GLY A 229 49.45 -11.94 -14.83
C GLY A 229 48.61 -11.01 -13.96
N LEU A 230 47.32 -11.31 -13.87
CA LEU A 230 46.38 -10.58 -13.02
C LEU A 230 46.32 -11.19 -11.61
N GLU A 231 46.55 -10.36 -10.60
CA GLU A 231 46.24 -10.63 -9.20
C GLU A 231 45.02 -9.80 -8.78
N VAL A 232 44.03 -10.48 -8.21
CA VAL A 232 42.80 -9.86 -7.67
C VAL A 232 42.77 -10.09 -6.17
N GLY A 233 42.99 -9.03 -5.39
CA GLY A 233 43.00 -9.08 -3.93
C GLY A 233 41.80 -8.36 -3.34
N GLN A 234 41.03 -9.03 -2.49
CA GLN A 234 39.98 -8.40 -1.67
C GLN A 234 40.40 -8.46 -0.21
N ARG A 235 40.29 -7.34 0.52
CA ARG A 235 40.52 -7.30 1.97
C ARG A 235 39.57 -6.34 2.68
N ARG A 236 39.20 -6.67 3.92
CA ARG A 236 38.56 -5.73 4.85
C ARG A 236 39.52 -4.56 5.14
N PHE A 237 39.02 -3.33 5.06
CA PHE A 237 39.80 -2.13 5.42
C PHE A 237 39.29 -1.44 6.70
N TRP A 238 38.02 -1.68 7.06
CA TRP A 238 37.38 -1.11 8.24
C TRP A 238 36.96 -2.22 9.20
N PRO A 239 37.02 -2.01 10.54
CA PRO A 239 37.25 -0.76 11.27
C PRO A 239 38.70 -0.26 11.34
N PHE A 240 38.86 1.07 11.43
CA PHE A 240 40.17 1.72 11.56
C PHE A 240 40.62 1.91 13.02
N ARG A 241 39.68 1.82 13.96
CA ARG A 241 39.86 2.05 15.39
C ARG A 241 38.89 1.19 16.20
N PRO A 242 39.24 0.84 17.45
CA PRO A 242 38.30 0.18 18.35
C PRO A 242 37.03 0.98 18.59
N ARG A 243 35.89 0.28 18.65
CA ARG A 243 34.62 0.86 19.04
C ARG A 243 34.69 1.31 20.50
N VAL A 244 34.34 2.57 20.75
CA VAL A 244 34.20 3.11 22.11
C VAL A 244 32.72 3.24 22.43
N ALA A 245 32.25 2.44 23.39
CA ALA A 245 30.87 2.55 23.88
C ALA A 245 30.73 3.77 24.80
N THR A 246 29.63 4.51 24.68
CA THR A 246 29.29 5.63 25.58
C THR A 246 27.80 5.64 25.92
N GLU A 247 27.48 5.88 27.20
CA GLU A 247 26.10 6.07 27.67
C GLU A 247 25.64 7.53 27.61
N ASP A 248 26.52 8.44 27.19
CA ASP A 248 26.18 9.86 27.01
C ASP A 248 25.32 10.07 25.75
N VAL A 249 24.02 9.84 25.92
CA VAL A 249 23.02 9.99 24.85
C VAL A 249 22.93 11.44 24.36
N ASP A 250 23.18 12.42 25.22
CA ASP A 250 23.11 13.84 24.84
C ASP A 250 24.24 14.21 23.88
N ALA A 251 25.48 13.83 24.19
CA ALA A 251 26.62 14.07 23.31
C ALA A 251 26.47 13.32 21.97
N VAL A 252 26.03 12.05 22.01
CA VAL A 252 25.81 11.29 20.79
C VAL A 252 24.67 11.88 19.96
N TYR A 253 23.57 12.30 20.59
CA TYR A 253 22.47 12.94 19.88
C TYR A 253 22.86 14.26 19.23
N ALA A 254 23.65 15.09 19.91
CA ALA A 254 24.15 16.34 19.34
C ALA A 254 24.96 16.08 18.07
N ALA A 255 25.93 15.16 18.13
CA ALA A 255 26.76 14.77 16.99
C ALA A 255 25.95 14.12 15.85
N PHE A 256 25.02 13.22 16.21
CA PHE A 256 24.11 12.58 15.25
C PHE A 256 23.27 13.62 14.52
N ARG A 257 22.59 14.51 15.26
CA ARG A 257 21.69 15.52 14.71
C ARG A 257 22.45 16.47 13.79
N GLU A 258 23.60 16.98 14.23
CA GLU A 258 24.44 17.87 13.43
C GLU A 258 24.86 17.21 12.11
N ARG A 259 25.49 16.03 12.19
CA ARG A 259 26.00 15.35 11.00
C ARG A 259 24.89 14.88 10.06
N PHE A 260 23.82 14.29 10.61
CA PHE A 260 22.70 13.82 9.80
C PHE A 260 21.98 14.97 9.10
N THR A 261 21.81 16.12 9.78
CA THR A 261 21.21 17.32 9.17
C THR A 261 22.07 17.83 8.02
N ALA A 262 23.37 18.04 8.25
CA ALA A 262 24.29 18.49 7.22
C ALA A 262 24.30 17.53 6.02
N HIS A 263 24.34 16.21 6.27
CA HIS A 263 24.34 15.22 5.19
C HIS A 263 23.03 15.26 4.39
N VAL A 264 21.87 15.27 5.05
CA VAL A 264 20.56 15.31 4.37
C VAL A 264 20.40 16.59 3.55
N GLU A 265 20.83 17.74 4.06
CA GLU A 265 20.78 19.02 3.34
C GLU A 265 21.65 18.99 2.07
N LEU A 266 22.88 18.47 2.18
CA LEU A 266 23.77 18.30 1.04
C LEU A 266 23.19 17.34 -0.01
N LEU A 267 22.59 16.22 0.42
CA LEU A 267 21.92 15.29 -0.49
C LEU A 267 20.70 15.91 -1.16
N ALA A 268 19.87 16.64 -0.40
CA ALA A 268 18.69 17.31 -0.93
C ALA A 268 19.05 18.43 -1.93
N GLY A 269 20.23 19.04 -1.80
CA GLY A 269 20.75 20.05 -2.72
C GLY A 269 21.17 19.52 -4.10
N LEU A 270 21.28 18.20 -4.28
CA LEU A 270 21.71 17.58 -5.55
C LEU A 270 20.62 17.55 -6.64
N GLY A 271 19.41 18.03 -6.36
CA GLY A 271 18.28 18.09 -7.29
C GLY A 271 16.96 18.40 -6.57
N ARG A 272 15.83 18.08 -7.19
CA ARG A 272 14.52 18.23 -6.55
C ARG A 272 14.29 17.06 -5.57
N PRO A 273 14.24 17.28 -4.24
CA PRO A 273 14.17 16.20 -3.28
C PRO A 273 12.77 15.61 -3.19
N ALA A 274 12.72 14.28 -3.03
CA ALA A 274 11.54 13.56 -2.58
C ALA A 274 11.93 12.57 -1.49
N VAL A 275 11.04 12.26 -0.55
CA VAL A 275 11.31 11.26 0.50
C VAL A 275 10.37 10.08 0.33
N SER A 276 10.95 8.87 0.23
CA SER A 276 10.15 7.64 0.38
C SER A 276 9.83 7.45 1.86
N LEU A 277 8.61 7.82 2.24
CA LEU A 277 8.10 7.85 3.60
C LEU A 277 7.29 6.58 3.90
N THR A 278 7.49 6.01 5.08
CA THR A 278 6.76 4.85 5.60
C THR A 278 6.28 5.16 7.02
N GLY A 279 5.58 4.23 7.67
CA GLY A 279 5.28 4.31 9.10
C GLY A 279 6.50 4.06 9.99
N GLY A 280 7.61 3.59 9.41
CA GLY A 280 8.88 3.38 10.11
C GLY A 280 9.49 4.68 10.65
N LEU A 281 10.31 4.57 11.70
CA LEU A 281 10.98 5.72 12.30
C LEU A 281 12.08 6.29 11.39
N ASP A 282 12.81 5.43 10.70
CA ASP A 282 13.94 5.78 9.83
C ASP A 282 13.55 6.80 8.74
N SER A 283 12.41 6.55 8.08
CA SER A 283 11.87 7.42 7.03
C SER A 283 11.23 8.69 7.57
N ARG A 284 10.60 8.63 8.75
CA ARG A 284 10.09 9.82 9.44
C ARG A 284 11.21 10.76 9.89
N VAL A 285 12.31 10.22 10.43
CA VAL A 285 13.49 11.01 10.83
C VAL A 285 14.12 11.69 9.62
N THR A 286 14.28 10.96 8.52
CA THR A 286 14.73 11.54 7.25
C THR A 286 13.77 12.65 6.78
N ALA A 287 12.46 12.41 6.78
CA ALA A 287 11.49 13.40 6.35
C ALA A 287 11.49 14.64 7.25
N ALA A 288 11.64 14.47 8.57
CA ALA A 288 11.70 15.58 9.52
C ALA A 288 12.87 16.52 9.23
N VAL A 289 14.06 15.95 9.00
CA VAL A 289 15.26 16.72 8.65
C VAL A 289 15.18 17.31 7.25
N ALA A 290 14.66 16.56 6.28
CA ALA A 290 14.59 17.02 4.89
C ALA A 290 13.44 18.02 4.65
N ALA A 291 12.47 18.14 5.56
CA ALA A 291 11.25 18.92 5.36
C ALA A 291 11.50 20.39 4.97
N PRO A 292 12.48 21.13 5.55
CA PRO A 292 12.82 22.47 5.10
C PRO A 292 13.24 22.50 3.62
N ALA A 293 14.14 21.59 3.21
CA ALA A 293 14.60 21.50 1.82
C ALA A 293 13.47 21.11 0.87
N LEU A 294 12.61 20.15 1.24
CA LEU A 294 11.45 19.76 0.43
C LEU A 294 10.50 20.95 0.20
N ARG A 295 10.17 21.71 1.25
CA ARG A 295 9.28 22.87 1.11
C ARG A 295 9.88 23.99 0.26
N ALA A 296 11.21 24.15 0.28
CA ALA A 296 11.89 25.22 -0.46
C ALA A 296 11.80 25.06 -1.99
N VAL A 297 11.65 23.84 -2.50
CA VAL A 297 11.72 23.54 -3.95
C VAL A 297 10.59 22.64 -4.46
N ASP A 298 9.40 22.73 -3.84
CA ASP A 298 8.24 21.90 -4.20
C ASP A 298 8.55 20.39 -4.22
N GLY A 299 9.35 19.94 -3.26
CA GLY A 299 9.58 18.54 -2.95
C GLY A 299 8.38 17.91 -2.25
N PHE A 300 8.33 16.58 -2.22
CA PHE A 300 7.21 15.84 -1.65
C PHE A 300 7.63 14.51 -1.00
N ALA A 301 6.78 14.00 -0.12
CA ALA A 301 6.90 12.65 0.42
C ALA A 301 6.00 11.68 -0.36
N PHE A 302 6.37 10.41 -0.41
CA PHE A 302 5.50 9.39 -0.98
C PHE A 302 5.67 8.02 -0.31
N THR A 303 4.62 7.18 -0.37
CA THR A 303 4.62 5.81 0.19
C THR A 303 4.14 4.82 -0.86
N TYR A 304 4.60 3.57 -0.77
CA TYR A 304 4.08 2.49 -1.61
C TYR A 304 2.87 1.85 -0.96
N LEU A 305 1.91 1.48 -1.78
CA LEU A 305 0.83 0.60 -1.39
C LEU A 305 0.83 -0.61 -2.32
N ASN A 306 1.11 -1.80 -1.78
CA ASN A 306 0.87 -3.05 -2.47
C ASN A 306 -0.59 -3.46 -2.25
N PRO A 307 -1.46 -3.45 -3.28
CA PRO A 307 -2.87 -3.80 -3.12
C PRO A 307 -3.07 -5.21 -2.56
N ARG A 308 -2.17 -6.15 -2.89
CA ARG A 308 -2.22 -7.53 -2.37
C ARG A 308 -1.96 -7.58 -0.87
N ASP A 309 -0.98 -6.81 -0.40
CA ASP A 309 -0.62 -6.76 1.02
C ASP A 309 -1.68 -5.99 1.80
N ALA A 310 -2.19 -4.88 1.26
CA ALA A 310 -3.27 -4.11 1.86
C ALA A 310 -4.57 -4.93 2.01
N ALA A 311 -4.87 -5.82 1.05
CA ALA A 311 -6.01 -6.72 1.15
C ALA A 311 -5.84 -7.80 2.24
N ARG A 312 -4.59 -8.18 2.56
CA ARG A 312 -4.26 -9.28 3.48
C ARG A 312 -3.83 -8.83 4.87
N SER A 313 -3.38 -7.59 5.01
CA SER A 313 -2.72 -7.09 6.21
C SER A 313 -3.11 -5.65 6.50
N ARG A 314 -3.60 -5.43 7.73
CA ARG A 314 -3.85 -4.09 8.27
C ARG A 314 -2.56 -3.26 8.36
N ALA A 315 -1.42 -3.90 8.62
CA ALA A 315 -0.13 -3.22 8.74
C ALA A 315 0.28 -2.48 7.45
N ALA A 316 -0.04 -3.02 6.27
CA ALA A 316 0.26 -2.37 5.00
C ALA A 316 -0.57 -1.08 4.78
N VAL A 317 -1.77 -1.02 5.35
CA VAL A 317 -2.60 0.20 5.34
C VAL A 317 -2.15 1.18 6.42
N GLU A 318 -1.83 0.68 7.61
CA GLU A 318 -1.28 1.50 8.70
C GLU A 318 0.02 2.20 8.29
N ASP A 319 0.90 1.53 7.54
CA ASP A 319 2.14 2.14 7.03
C ASP A 319 1.85 3.39 6.18
N VAL A 320 0.84 3.33 5.30
CA VAL A 320 0.41 4.47 4.49
C VAL A 320 -0.24 5.56 5.33
N THR A 321 -1.09 5.19 6.28
CA THR A 321 -1.77 6.16 7.15
C THR A 321 -0.78 6.91 8.04
N VAL A 322 0.14 6.19 8.70
CA VAL A 322 1.19 6.78 9.55
C VAL A 322 2.13 7.67 8.73
N ALA A 323 2.53 7.21 7.54
CA ALA A 323 3.35 8.03 6.63
C ALA A 323 2.64 9.33 6.24
N ARG A 324 1.35 9.25 5.88
CA ARG A 324 0.56 10.44 5.54
C ARG A 324 0.43 11.39 6.72
N GLU A 325 0.20 10.88 7.92
CA GLU A 325 0.08 11.70 9.13
C GLU A 325 1.41 12.39 9.48
N ALA A 326 2.53 11.69 9.34
CA ALA A 326 3.86 12.28 9.49
C ALA A 326 4.13 13.38 8.45
N ALA A 327 3.83 13.13 7.17
CA ALA A 327 3.95 14.14 6.12
C ALA A 327 3.07 15.36 6.41
N ARG A 328 1.83 15.16 6.88
CA ARG A 328 0.92 16.23 7.28
C ARG A 328 1.48 17.04 8.44
N ALA A 329 2.02 16.38 9.47
CA ALA A 329 2.64 17.05 10.62
C ALA A 329 3.84 17.91 10.22
N LEU A 330 4.58 17.48 9.18
CA LEU A 330 5.72 18.20 8.61
C LEU A 330 5.35 19.24 7.55
N GLY A 331 4.06 19.36 7.20
CA GLY A 331 3.60 20.28 6.14
C GLY A 331 4.09 19.89 4.75
N LEU A 332 4.19 18.58 4.46
CA LEU A 332 4.68 18.05 3.19
C LEU A 332 3.53 17.50 2.33
N PRO A 333 3.54 17.74 1.01
CA PRO A 333 2.68 16.99 0.08
C PRO A 333 3.01 15.49 0.18
N HIS A 334 1.98 14.65 0.22
CA HIS A 334 2.14 13.19 0.31
C HIS A 334 1.44 12.49 -0.85
N ARG A 335 2.15 11.58 -1.53
CA ARG A 335 1.63 10.76 -2.63
C ARG A 335 1.63 9.27 -2.23
N VAL A 336 0.62 8.53 -2.69
CA VAL A 336 0.60 7.07 -2.53
C VAL A 336 0.81 6.43 -3.89
N LEU A 337 1.92 5.72 -4.06
CA LEU A 337 2.25 4.99 -5.28
C LEU A 337 1.65 3.59 -5.22
N ARG A 338 0.80 3.28 -6.19
CA ARG A 338 0.20 1.95 -6.30
C ARG A 338 1.17 0.99 -6.95
N TRP A 339 1.57 -0.05 -6.22
CA TRP A 339 2.35 -1.15 -6.73
C TRP A 339 1.61 -1.83 -7.89
N ARG A 340 2.26 -1.95 -9.05
CA ARG A 340 1.71 -2.65 -10.22
C ARG A 340 2.79 -3.25 -11.09
N GLN A 341 2.54 -4.43 -11.65
CA GLN A 341 3.47 -5.04 -12.59
C GLN A 341 3.50 -4.23 -13.91
N PRO A 342 4.66 -4.11 -14.57
CA PRO A 342 4.73 -3.55 -15.90
C PRO A 342 4.00 -4.44 -16.91
N PRO A 343 3.50 -3.88 -18.02
CA PRO A 343 3.05 -4.68 -19.16
C PRO A 343 4.17 -5.62 -19.61
N ALA A 344 3.84 -6.90 -19.82
CA ALA A 344 4.80 -7.88 -20.31
C ALA A 344 5.38 -7.41 -21.64
N HIS A 345 6.71 -7.50 -21.79
CA HIS A 345 7.44 -7.04 -22.98
C HIS A 345 7.27 -5.54 -23.29
N GLY A 346 6.78 -4.72 -22.36
CA GLY A 346 6.84 -3.26 -22.49
C GLY A 346 8.26 -2.73 -22.25
N THR A 347 8.51 -1.46 -22.61
CA THR A 347 9.82 -0.79 -22.46
C THR A 347 10.44 -1.00 -21.06
N PHE A 348 9.66 -0.77 -19.99
CA PHE A 348 10.14 -0.98 -18.62
C PHE A 348 10.48 -2.45 -18.32
N ASP A 349 9.66 -3.39 -18.81
CA ASP A 349 9.92 -4.82 -18.59
C ASP A 349 11.24 -5.25 -19.24
N VAL A 350 11.50 -4.79 -20.47
CA VAL A 350 12.73 -5.11 -21.20
C VAL A 350 13.96 -4.51 -20.51
N LEU A 351 13.95 -3.21 -20.19
CA LEU A 351 15.10 -2.57 -19.55
C LEU A 351 15.39 -3.15 -18.16
N HIS A 352 14.35 -3.48 -17.38
CA HIS A 352 14.53 -4.08 -16.05
C HIS A 352 15.15 -5.47 -16.16
N ARG A 353 14.70 -6.29 -17.13
CA ARG A 353 15.28 -7.61 -17.39
C ARG A 353 16.74 -7.52 -17.81
N ARG A 354 17.11 -6.59 -18.69
CA ARG A 354 18.52 -6.39 -19.08
C ARG A 354 19.39 -6.03 -17.87
N THR A 355 18.92 -5.12 -17.00
CA THR A 355 19.69 -4.71 -15.82
C THR A 355 20.01 -5.85 -14.85
N TYR A 356 19.06 -6.75 -14.61
CA TYR A 356 19.19 -7.79 -13.58
C TYR A 356 19.48 -9.19 -14.11
N ALA A 357 19.52 -9.38 -15.44
CA ALA A 357 19.71 -10.69 -16.06
C ALA A 357 20.87 -11.47 -15.41
N PRO A 358 20.74 -12.80 -15.27
CA PRO A 358 19.53 -13.63 -15.50
C PRO A 358 18.49 -13.53 -14.38
N GLN A 359 18.76 -12.79 -13.30
CA GLN A 359 17.83 -12.64 -12.18
C GLN A 359 16.66 -11.74 -12.55
N LEU A 360 15.49 -12.04 -12.00
CA LEU A 360 14.32 -11.19 -12.12
C LEU A 360 13.73 -10.86 -10.74
N PRO A 361 14.18 -9.78 -10.09
CA PRO A 361 13.57 -9.32 -8.85
C PRO A 361 12.16 -8.76 -9.10
N SER A 362 11.48 -8.39 -8.02
CA SER A 362 10.10 -7.88 -8.09
C SER A 362 10.05 -6.49 -8.75
N ARG A 363 9.37 -6.40 -9.89
CA ARG A 363 9.34 -5.20 -10.75
C ARG A 363 8.38 -4.11 -10.29
N GLY A 364 7.38 -4.42 -9.48
CA GLY A 364 6.19 -3.57 -9.44
C GLY A 364 6.34 -2.27 -8.64
N ALA A 365 7.24 -2.21 -7.66
CA ALA A 365 7.60 -0.94 -7.01
C ALA A 365 8.49 -0.08 -7.92
N ALA A 366 9.47 -0.70 -8.59
CA ALA A 366 10.34 -0.04 -9.55
C ALA A 366 9.54 0.57 -10.72
N HIS A 367 8.57 -0.19 -11.25
CA HIS A 367 7.67 0.28 -12.30
C HIS A 367 6.77 1.43 -11.82
N ALA A 368 6.23 1.36 -10.60
CA ALA A 368 5.41 2.45 -10.05
C ALA A 368 6.21 3.75 -9.93
N MET A 369 7.47 3.69 -9.44
CA MET A 369 8.36 4.85 -9.44
C MET A 369 8.61 5.38 -10.85
N TRP A 370 9.05 4.51 -11.76
CA TRP A 370 9.39 4.89 -13.13
C TRP A 370 8.23 5.53 -13.90
N ALA A 371 7.00 5.09 -13.64
CA ALA A 371 5.81 5.54 -14.34
C ALA A 371 5.12 6.74 -13.68
N ASP A 372 5.16 6.87 -12.34
CA ASP A 372 4.36 7.87 -11.61
C ASP A 372 5.17 9.02 -11.03
N LEU A 373 6.50 8.91 -11.00
CA LEU A 373 7.37 9.95 -10.44
C LEU A 373 8.09 10.74 -11.54
N PRO A 374 8.33 12.05 -11.30
CA PRO A 374 9.22 12.86 -12.14
C PRO A 374 10.63 12.27 -12.21
N ARG A 375 11.28 12.39 -13.38
CA ARG A 375 12.60 11.81 -13.64
C ARG A 375 13.76 12.62 -13.07
N ASP A 376 13.53 13.89 -12.75
CA ASP A 376 14.51 14.86 -12.25
C ASP A 376 14.65 14.83 -10.71
N LEU A 377 14.04 13.86 -10.04
CA LEU A 377 14.08 13.76 -8.59
C LEU A 377 15.42 13.23 -8.05
N VAL A 378 15.74 13.72 -6.86
CA VAL A 378 16.61 13.07 -5.89
C VAL A 378 15.72 12.48 -4.81
N GLN A 379 15.51 11.17 -4.84
CA GLN A 379 14.80 10.48 -3.78
C GLN A 379 15.77 10.17 -2.64
N LEU A 380 15.43 10.65 -1.45
CA LEU A 380 16.02 10.27 -0.19
C LEU A 380 15.34 9.01 0.33
N GLN A 381 16.11 7.94 0.46
CA GLN A 381 15.65 6.64 0.94
C GLN A 381 16.41 6.23 2.20
N SER A 382 15.66 6.06 3.28
CA SER A 382 16.19 5.93 4.65
C SER A 382 16.74 4.56 5.01
N ASN A 383 16.98 3.72 4.02
CA ASN A 383 17.60 2.42 4.24
C ASN A 383 19.01 2.57 4.80
N GLY A 384 19.41 1.63 5.67
CA GLY A 384 20.73 1.65 6.33
C GLY A 384 20.70 2.26 7.73
N GLY A 385 19.62 2.95 8.12
CA GLY A 385 19.42 3.40 9.50
C GLY A 385 19.41 2.25 10.50
N GLU A 386 18.94 1.07 10.07
CA GLU A 386 18.89 -0.12 10.92
C GLU A 386 20.27 -0.69 11.28
N THR A 387 21.33 -0.32 10.56
CA THR A 387 22.72 -0.59 10.97
C THR A 387 22.99 0.06 12.33
N GLY A 388 22.55 1.30 12.53
CA GLY A 388 22.69 2.02 13.79
C GLY A 388 21.62 1.69 14.83
N THR A 389 20.42 1.24 14.43
CA THR A 389 19.30 0.97 15.34
C THR A 389 18.95 -0.51 15.55
N THR A 390 19.87 -1.42 15.29
CA THR A 390 19.73 -2.87 15.50
C THR A 390 18.65 -3.54 14.62
N PHE A 391 19.05 -4.09 13.48
CA PHE A 391 18.15 -4.90 12.66
C PHE A 391 17.80 -6.24 13.33
N VAL A 392 18.82 -6.96 13.80
CA VAL A 392 18.64 -8.21 14.57
C VAL A 392 18.47 -7.87 16.04
N ARG A 393 17.26 -8.08 16.58
CA ARG A 393 16.91 -7.74 17.98
C ARG A 393 17.15 -8.86 18.99
N HIS A 394 17.31 -10.10 18.52
CA HIS A 394 17.64 -11.22 19.38
C HIS A 394 19.10 -11.61 19.13
N ARG A 395 19.97 -11.31 20.09
CA ARG A 395 21.43 -11.45 19.99
C ARG A 395 21.96 -12.34 21.11
N PRO A 396 21.74 -13.66 21.05
CA PRO A 396 22.41 -14.57 21.96
C PRO A 396 23.92 -14.53 21.70
N GLU A 397 24.70 -14.79 22.75
CA GLU A 397 26.14 -15.03 22.63
C GLU A 397 26.38 -16.19 21.67
N HIS A 398 27.36 -16.03 20.78
CA HIS A 398 27.64 -17.02 19.75
C HIS A 398 29.05 -16.83 19.19
N VAL A 399 29.48 -17.82 18.40
CA VAL A 399 30.63 -17.73 17.50
C VAL A 399 30.08 -17.72 16.08
N LEU A 400 30.49 -16.74 15.27
CA LEU A 400 30.14 -16.75 13.85
C LEU A 400 30.84 -17.90 13.14
N THR A 401 30.01 -18.77 12.56
CA THR A 401 30.40 -19.88 11.71
C THR A 401 29.59 -19.82 10.42
N PRO A 402 30.02 -20.45 9.31
CA PRO A 402 29.22 -20.53 8.09
C PRO A 402 27.79 -21.05 8.35
N ARG A 403 27.67 -22.02 9.28
CA ARG A 403 26.38 -22.56 9.74
C ARG A 403 25.53 -21.50 10.41
N ARG A 404 26.11 -20.74 11.35
CA ARG A 404 25.39 -19.68 12.05
C ARG A 404 24.95 -18.56 11.11
N LEU A 405 25.80 -18.17 10.15
CA LEU A 405 25.43 -17.20 9.11
C LEU A 405 24.25 -17.68 8.27
N THR A 406 24.24 -18.97 7.92
CA THR A 406 23.13 -19.60 7.21
C THR A 406 21.83 -19.56 8.02
N GLU A 407 21.88 -19.90 9.31
CA GLU A 407 20.74 -19.81 10.22
C GLU A 407 20.22 -18.38 10.33
N LEU A 408 21.10 -17.38 10.50
CA LEU A 408 20.70 -15.98 10.60
C LEU A 408 20.06 -15.48 9.30
N TYR A 409 20.60 -15.91 8.16
CA TYR A 409 20.03 -15.60 6.85
C TYR A 409 18.62 -16.19 6.71
N LEU A 410 18.44 -17.50 6.93
CA LEU A 410 17.14 -18.18 6.78
C LEU A 410 16.12 -17.79 7.88
N GLY A 411 16.61 -17.49 9.08
CA GLY A 411 15.87 -17.23 10.29
C GLY A 411 16.23 -18.21 11.41
N SER A 412 16.39 -17.72 12.64
CA SER A 412 16.78 -18.53 13.80
C SER A 412 15.91 -19.78 13.96
N GLY A 413 16.56 -20.94 14.08
CA GLY A 413 15.89 -22.24 14.23
C GLY A 413 15.49 -22.93 12.92
N ALA A 414 15.89 -22.39 11.77
CA ALA A 414 15.75 -23.10 10.50
C ALA A 414 16.59 -24.39 10.47
N ASP A 415 16.03 -25.44 9.88
CA ASP A 415 16.77 -26.68 9.61
C ASP A 415 17.79 -26.44 8.49
N VAL A 416 19.05 -26.72 8.76
CA VAL A 416 20.21 -26.40 7.92
C VAL A 416 21.14 -27.60 7.83
N ASP A 417 21.30 -28.15 6.63
CA ASP A 417 22.26 -29.22 6.35
C ASP A 417 23.65 -28.65 5.97
N ASP A 418 24.71 -29.47 6.09
CA ASP A 418 26.09 -29.05 5.82
C ASP A 418 26.33 -28.66 4.36
N ALA A 419 25.60 -29.24 3.41
CA ALA A 419 25.74 -28.91 2.00
C ALA A 419 25.29 -27.48 1.73
N LEU A 420 24.11 -27.09 2.23
CA LEU A 420 23.61 -25.72 2.12
C LEU A 420 24.52 -24.72 2.86
N VAL A 421 25.08 -25.11 4.00
CA VAL A 421 26.03 -24.28 4.76
C VAL A 421 27.29 -24.00 3.93
N GLY A 422 27.90 -25.04 3.37
CA GLY A 422 29.07 -24.93 2.51
C GLY A 422 28.77 -24.06 1.28
N GLU A 423 27.58 -24.23 0.68
CA GLU A 423 27.20 -23.46 -0.50
C GLU A 423 26.97 -21.97 -0.22
N LEU A 424 26.40 -21.59 0.92
CA LEU A 424 26.04 -20.18 1.16
C LEU A 424 27.19 -19.36 1.74
N TYR A 425 28.01 -19.94 2.64
CA TYR A 425 29.01 -19.20 3.40
C TYR A 425 30.33 -19.97 3.63
N GLY A 426 30.57 -21.09 2.93
CA GLY A 426 31.69 -21.98 3.21
C GLY A 426 33.07 -21.30 3.24
N ASP A 427 33.32 -20.37 2.30
CA ASP A 427 34.57 -19.61 2.18
C ASP A 427 34.44 -18.14 2.63
N TYR A 428 33.25 -17.72 3.06
CA TYR A 428 32.95 -16.31 3.27
C TYR A 428 33.79 -15.69 4.38
N LEU A 429 33.91 -16.38 5.52
CA LEU A 429 34.61 -15.87 6.70
C LEU A 429 36.13 -15.82 6.52
N ASP A 430 36.69 -16.64 5.62
CA ASP A 430 38.12 -16.60 5.28
C ASP A 430 38.45 -15.35 4.45
N ARG A 431 37.51 -14.94 3.59
CA ARG A 431 37.66 -13.80 2.67
C ARG A 431 37.24 -12.48 3.29
N VAL A 432 36.26 -12.53 4.19
CA VAL A 432 35.70 -11.37 4.89
C VAL A 432 35.68 -11.70 6.40
N PRO A 433 36.83 -11.55 7.09
CA PRO A 433 36.93 -11.92 8.49
C PRO A 433 35.94 -11.14 9.37
N MET A 434 35.25 -11.85 10.27
CA MET A 434 34.28 -11.30 11.23
C MET A 434 34.56 -11.72 12.69
N HIS A 435 35.78 -12.17 12.98
CA HIS A 435 36.18 -12.45 14.36
C HIS A 435 36.39 -11.15 15.16
N ALA A 436 36.34 -11.24 16.49
CA ALA A 436 36.37 -10.08 17.39
C ALA A 436 37.55 -9.13 17.11
N ASP A 437 38.75 -9.66 16.87
CA ASP A 437 39.94 -8.85 16.56
C ASP A 437 39.82 -8.10 15.22
N ALA A 438 39.16 -8.68 14.21
CA ALA A 438 38.91 -8.02 12.94
C ALA A 438 37.84 -6.93 13.05
N LEU A 439 36.91 -7.08 13.98
CA LEU A 439 35.80 -6.15 14.19
C LEU A 439 36.09 -5.09 15.25
N LEU A 440 37.22 -5.13 15.94
CA LEU A 440 37.65 -4.13 16.93
C LEU A 440 36.53 -3.67 17.88
N GLY A 441 35.72 -4.61 18.38
CA GLY A 441 34.63 -4.35 19.33
C GLY A 441 33.30 -3.89 18.72
N PHE A 442 33.17 -3.80 17.40
CA PHE A 442 31.88 -3.68 16.73
C PHE A 442 31.11 -5.00 16.77
N ASP A 443 29.78 -4.90 16.95
CA ASP A 443 28.88 -6.05 17.06
C ASP A 443 28.73 -6.72 15.69
N ASP A 444 28.93 -8.03 15.65
CA ASP A 444 28.98 -8.83 14.45
C ASP A 444 27.60 -8.99 13.77
N TYR A 445 26.49 -8.92 14.51
CA TYR A 445 25.15 -8.86 13.93
C TYR A 445 24.92 -7.56 13.15
N ASP A 446 25.44 -6.44 13.66
CA ASP A 446 25.34 -5.13 12.98
C ASP A 446 26.19 -5.11 11.71
N VAL A 447 27.43 -5.61 11.78
CA VAL A 447 28.33 -5.72 10.61
C VAL A 447 27.79 -6.71 9.58
N LEU A 448 27.20 -7.83 10.00
CA LEU A 448 26.57 -8.79 9.10
C LEU A 448 25.38 -8.18 8.36
N TYR A 449 24.49 -7.45 9.06
CA TYR A 449 23.41 -6.71 8.41
C TYR A 449 23.95 -5.71 7.38
N TRP A 450 24.96 -4.93 7.79
CA TRP A 450 25.61 -3.94 6.95
C TRP A 450 26.19 -4.58 5.69
N GLU A 451 26.96 -5.65 5.79
CA GLU A 451 27.66 -6.23 4.65
C GLU A 451 26.79 -7.12 3.77
N GLN A 452 25.96 -7.97 4.38
CA GLN A 452 25.18 -8.96 3.64
C GLN A 452 23.83 -8.41 3.21
N ARG A 453 23.08 -7.76 4.10
CA ARG A 453 21.74 -7.29 3.70
C ARG A 453 21.84 -6.04 2.83
N MET A 454 22.61 -5.04 3.25
CA MET A 454 22.73 -3.79 2.49
C MET A 454 23.59 -3.97 1.24
N GLY A 455 24.74 -4.62 1.38
CA GLY A 455 25.67 -4.86 0.26
C GLY A 455 25.22 -5.88 -0.78
N ARG A 456 24.20 -6.70 -0.51
CA ARG A 456 23.69 -7.71 -1.47
C ARG A 456 22.26 -7.46 -1.92
N TRP A 457 21.32 -7.23 -1.00
CA TRP A 457 19.94 -6.90 -1.36
C TRP A 457 19.71 -5.40 -1.52
N GLY A 458 20.30 -4.59 -0.63
CA GLY A 458 20.08 -3.14 -0.60
C GLY A 458 20.37 -2.49 -1.96
N TRP A 459 21.52 -2.77 -2.58
CA TRP A 459 21.87 -2.18 -3.87
C TRP A 459 20.82 -2.46 -4.96
N GLN A 460 20.24 -3.66 -5.02
CA GLN A 460 19.17 -3.98 -5.98
C GLN A 460 17.96 -3.09 -5.72
N LYS A 461 17.61 -2.88 -4.44
CA LYS A 461 16.50 -2.00 -4.08
C LYS A 461 16.74 -0.55 -4.47
N PHE A 462 17.98 -0.07 -4.54
CA PHE A 462 18.31 1.29 -4.96
C PHE A 462 18.30 1.43 -6.49
N VAL A 463 18.80 0.41 -7.20
CA VAL A 463 18.71 0.35 -8.67
C VAL A 463 17.25 0.38 -9.15
N ASP A 464 16.31 -0.20 -8.39
CA ASP A 464 14.87 -0.10 -8.70
C ASP A 464 14.36 1.34 -8.81
N GLY A 465 14.88 2.26 -7.97
CA GLY A 465 14.53 3.67 -8.05
C GLY A 465 15.31 4.41 -9.13
N ASP A 466 16.55 3.98 -9.37
CA ASP A 466 17.42 4.57 -10.37
C ASP A 466 16.85 4.50 -11.80
N PHE A 467 15.96 3.55 -12.07
CA PHE A 467 15.25 3.50 -13.35
C PHE A 467 14.48 4.79 -13.65
N GLY A 468 13.80 5.35 -12.66
CA GLY A 468 12.99 6.56 -12.81
C GLY A 468 13.79 7.84 -12.63
N HIS A 469 14.56 7.91 -11.54
CA HIS A 469 15.19 9.13 -11.03
C HIS A 469 16.44 8.74 -10.23
N ARG A 470 16.96 9.56 -9.31
CA ARG A 470 18.17 9.25 -8.55
C ARG A 470 17.85 8.84 -7.11
N ILE A 471 18.41 7.74 -6.62
CA ILE A 471 18.33 7.34 -5.20
C ILE A 471 19.58 7.75 -4.44
N LEU A 472 19.39 8.44 -3.32
CA LEU A 472 20.42 8.78 -2.34
C LEU A 472 19.98 8.34 -0.94
N LEU A 473 20.95 8.04 -0.08
CA LEU A 473 20.72 7.40 1.22
C LEU A 473 21.24 8.27 2.36
N PRO A 474 20.35 8.88 3.16
CA PRO A 474 20.71 9.69 4.33
C PRO A 474 21.57 8.98 5.37
N PHE A 475 21.47 7.66 5.48
CA PHE A 475 22.26 6.87 6.41
C PHE A 475 23.53 6.28 5.79
N ASN A 476 23.83 6.58 4.51
CA ASN A 476 25.02 6.10 3.85
C ASN A 476 26.21 7.02 4.11
N ASP A 477 26.57 7.12 5.39
CA ASP A 477 27.67 7.90 5.94
C ASP A 477 28.28 7.12 7.11
N ARG A 478 29.52 6.67 6.96
CA ARG A 478 30.20 5.80 7.93
C ARG A 478 30.38 6.46 9.29
N VAL A 479 30.76 7.73 9.32
CA VAL A 479 31.00 8.46 10.57
C VAL A 479 29.68 8.64 11.32
N LEU A 480 28.58 8.92 10.61
CA LEU A 480 27.23 8.93 11.20
C LEU A 480 26.88 7.58 11.83
N LEU A 481 27.12 6.47 11.11
CA LEU A 481 26.85 5.12 11.63
C LEU A 481 27.72 4.79 12.84
N GLU A 482 29.01 5.15 12.83
CA GLU A 482 29.89 4.98 14.00
C GLU A 482 29.39 5.78 15.20
N THR A 483 28.89 7.01 15.00
CA THR A 483 28.23 7.81 16.03
C THR A 483 27.00 7.10 16.59
N MET A 484 26.15 6.50 15.75
CA MET A 484 25.00 5.73 16.23
C MET A 484 25.43 4.45 16.98
N LEU A 485 26.44 3.75 16.45
CA LEU A 485 26.95 2.49 17.00
C LEU A 485 27.72 2.68 18.31
N SER A 486 28.19 3.89 18.64
CA SER A 486 28.82 4.16 19.94
C SER A 486 27.86 3.98 21.12
N LEU A 487 26.54 4.07 20.89
CA LEU A 487 25.56 3.77 21.94
C LEU A 487 25.52 2.27 22.28
N PRO A 488 25.31 1.91 23.55
CA PRO A 488 24.98 0.55 23.97
C PRO A 488 23.76 -0.01 23.22
N TYR A 489 23.77 -1.34 23.05
CA TYR A 489 22.70 -2.07 22.36
C TYR A 489 21.27 -1.71 22.82
N PRO A 490 20.94 -1.61 24.13
CA PRO A 490 19.58 -1.27 24.55
C PRO A 490 19.09 0.08 24.00
N LEU A 491 19.93 1.11 24.02
CA LEU A 491 19.57 2.46 23.55
C LEU A 491 19.38 2.50 22.03
N ARG A 492 20.18 1.73 21.28
CA ARG A 492 20.04 1.59 19.82
C ARG A 492 18.78 0.81 19.44
N ARG A 493 18.50 -0.29 20.15
CA ARG A 493 17.27 -1.09 20.00
C ARG A 493 16.02 -0.27 20.25
N ASP A 494 16.09 0.59 21.27
CA ASP A 494 14.98 1.48 21.67
C ASP A 494 14.96 2.77 20.83
N ARG A 495 15.85 2.90 19.83
CA ARG A 495 15.87 3.98 18.84
C ARG A 495 15.91 5.39 19.46
N ALA A 496 16.62 5.53 20.58
CA ALA A 496 16.62 6.75 21.39
C ALA A 496 16.93 8.03 20.58
N LEU A 497 17.86 7.96 19.63
CA LEU A 497 18.22 9.10 18.77
C LEU A 497 17.08 9.52 17.83
N PHE A 498 16.34 8.55 17.28
CA PHE A 498 15.27 8.80 16.32
C PHE A 498 14.04 9.39 17.02
N GLU A 499 13.67 8.82 18.16
CA GLU A 499 12.54 9.31 18.94
C GLU A 499 12.75 10.76 19.40
N ARG A 500 13.97 11.07 19.86
CA ARG A 500 14.32 12.44 20.25
C ARG A 500 14.27 13.40 19.07
N LEU A 501 14.78 13.03 17.90
CA LEU A 501 14.73 13.88 16.71
C LEU A 501 13.28 14.17 16.28
N LEU A 502 12.41 13.16 16.28
CA LEU A 502 11.00 13.34 15.94
C LEU A 502 10.26 14.20 16.95
N ALA A 503 10.58 14.06 18.24
CA ALA A 503 10.05 14.91 19.30
C ALA A 503 10.46 16.38 19.09
N ASP A 504 11.74 16.64 18.80
CA ASP A 504 12.26 17.98 18.50
C ASP A 504 11.59 18.58 17.25
N ALA A 505 11.26 17.74 16.26
CA ALA A 505 10.55 18.14 15.05
C ALA A 505 9.02 18.29 15.22
N GLY A 506 8.47 18.02 16.41
CA GLY A 506 7.04 18.10 16.69
C GLY A 506 6.19 17.00 16.04
N VAL A 507 6.81 15.92 15.55
CA VAL A 507 6.10 14.77 14.98
C VAL A 507 5.67 13.87 16.14
N ARG A 508 4.40 13.98 16.54
CA ARG A 508 3.86 13.21 17.66
C ARG A 508 3.84 11.71 17.37
N HIS A 509 4.08 10.91 18.40
CA HIS A 509 3.72 9.49 18.40
C HIS A 509 2.23 9.30 18.12
N LEU A 510 1.92 8.40 17.20
CA LEU A 510 0.55 8.10 16.83
C LEU A 510 -0.01 6.99 17.74
N PRO A 511 -1.23 7.15 18.29
CA PRO A 511 -1.81 6.16 19.18
C PRO A 511 -1.97 4.80 18.46
N GLY A 512 -1.27 3.77 18.95
CA GLY A 512 -1.22 2.44 18.30
C GLY A 512 0.20 1.93 18.08
N GLU A 513 1.20 2.81 18.17
CA GLU A 513 2.62 2.45 18.28
C GLU A 513 2.93 1.89 19.68
N ALA A 514 2.25 0.83 20.10
CA ALA A 514 2.91 -0.07 21.05
C ALA A 514 4.18 -0.56 20.34
N PRO A 515 5.36 -0.58 21.00
CA PRO A 515 6.55 -1.15 20.40
C PRO A 515 6.15 -2.52 19.91
N ALA A 516 6.27 -2.78 18.60
CA ALA A 516 5.86 -4.05 18.04
C ALA A 516 6.58 -5.16 18.82
N THR A 517 5.88 -5.75 19.79
CA THR A 517 6.08 -7.13 20.19
C THR A 517 5.64 -7.89 18.97
N VAL A 518 6.55 -7.97 17.99
CA VAL A 518 6.46 -8.94 16.93
C VAL A 518 6.51 -10.26 17.68
N ASP A 519 5.33 -10.86 17.85
CA ASP A 519 5.20 -12.25 18.21
C ASP A 519 6.26 -13.01 17.43
N ALA A 520 7.18 -13.64 18.16
CA ALA A 520 7.95 -14.72 17.61
C ALA A 520 6.94 -15.61 16.87
N THR A 521 7.15 -15.78 15.57
CA THR A 521 6.38 -16.70 14.73
C THR A 521 6.05 -17.93 15.59
N PRO A 522 4.78 -18.27 15.86
CA PRO A 522 4.50 -19.48 16.60
C PRO A 522 4.94 -20.61 15.67
N SER A 523 6.09 -21.20 15.99
CA SER A 523 6.44 -22.53 15.55
C SER A 523 5.24 -23.41 15.89
N ARG A 524 4.49 -23.83 14.87
CA ARG A 524 3.54 -24.93 15.00
C ARG A 524 4.34 -26.22 15.10
N THR A 525 5.03 -26.41 16.21
CA THR A 525 5.47 -27.74 16.64
C THR A 525 4.24 -28.47 17.17
N ARG A 526 3.79 -29.45 16.39
CA ARG A 526 2.78 -30.43 16.78
C ARG A 526 3.46 -31.36 17.80
N ALA A 527 3.43 -30.99 19.08
CA ALA A 527 3.92 -31.84 20.16
C ALA A 527 2.76 -32.64 20.77
N THR A 528 2.90 -33.95 20.73
CA THR A 528 2.05 -34.97 21.34
C THR A 528 2.12 -34.95 22.87
N GLY A 529 0.94 -34.95 23.51
CA GLY A 529 0.58 -35.53 24.82
C GLY A 529 1.54 -35.56 26.02
N GLY A 530 1.10 -34.98 27.15
CA GLY A 530 1.58 -35.29 28.51
C GLY A 530 1.10 -34.30 29.58
N PRO A 531 0.54 -34.72 30.74
CA PRO A 531 -0.21 -33.82 31.64
C PRO A 531 0.53 -33.31 32.88
N GLY A 532 0.33 -32.01 33.18
CA GLY A 532 0.29 -31.40 34.52
C GLY A 532 1.61 -30.87 35.14
N PRO A 533 1.57 -30.10 36.26
CA PRO A 533 0.45 -29.42 36.90
C PRO A 533 0.66 -27.90 37.20
N ARG A 534 -0.49 -27.28 37.50
CA ARG A 534 -0.78 -26.00 38.18
C ARG A 534 0.36 -25.33 38.97
N SER A 535 0.52 -24.01 38.78
CA SER A 535 0.87 -23.11 39.88
C SER A 535 0.00 -21.86 39.88
N LEU A 536 -0.57 -21.61 41.06
CA LEU A 536 -1.26 -20.41 41.48
C LEU A 536 -0.20 -19.33 41.76
N ARG A 537 -0.44 -18.09 41.35
CA ARG A 537 -0.04 -16.94 42.18
C ARG A 537 -0.93 -15.72 41.97
N THR A 538 -1.54 -15.37 43.09
CA THR A 538 -2.40 -14.26 43.47
C THR A 538 -1.65 -12.95 43.68
N GLY A 539 -2.37 -11.83 43.58
CA GLY A 539 -2.18 -10.65 44.44
C GLY A 539 -1.43 -9.49 43.79
N ALA A 540 -2.12 -8.46 43.28
CA ALA A 540 -2.64 -7.30 44.02
C ALA A 540 -1.62 -6.15 44.17
N ARG A 541 -1.92 -4.98 43.61
CA ARG A 541 -2.40 -3.82 44.40
C ARG A 541 -2.71 -2.58 43.55
N ARG A 542 -3.76 -1.90 44.03
CA ARG A 542 -4.31 -0.61 43.64
C ARG A 542 -3.39 0.54 44.07
N LEU A 543 -3.45 1.68 43.36
CA LEU A 543 -3.83 3.00 43.91
C LEU A 543 -3.62 4.11 42.87
N ARG A 544 -4.68 4.85 42.52
CA ARG A 544 -4.85 6.28 42.85
C ARG A 544 -6.20 6.80 42.35
N ARG A 545 -6.94 7.44 43.26
CA ARG A 545 -8.16 8.20 43.04
C ARG A 545 -7.84 9.69 43.13
N ALA A 546 -8.61 10.46 42.37
CA ALA A 546 -9.12 11.80 42.64
C ALA A 546 -8.15 13.00 42.64
N VAL A 547 -8.31 13.84 41.60
CA VAL A 547 -8.43 15.30 41.76
C VAL A 547 -9.61 15.74 40.90
N GLY A 548 -10.50 16.54 41.49
CA GLY A 548 -11.67 17.09 40.83
C GLY A 548 -11.57 18.60 40.64
N ARG A 549 -12.40 19.06 39.68
CA ARG A 549 -13.14 20.32 39.61
C ARG A 549 -12.45 21.62 39.13
N ARG A 550 -13.18 22.19 38.15
CA ARG A 550 -13.55 23.61 37.91
C ARG A 550 -12.53 24.53 37.21
N VAL A 551 -12.86 24.89 35.98
CA VAL A 551 -12.99 26.27 35.41
C VAL A 551 -13.89 26.09 34.17
N GLY A 552 -14.90 26.87 33.78
CA GLY A 552 -15.39 28.19 34.13
C GLY A 552 -16.01 28.73 32.82
N SER A 553 -17.33 28.69 32.68
CA SER A 553 -18.02 29.17 31.49
C SER A 553 -18.17 30.69 31.54
N HIS A 554 -17.47 31.39 30.65
CA HIS A 554 -17.63 32.83 30.46
C HIS A 554 -18.92 33.14 29.72
N ARG A 555 -19.76 33.98 30.36
CA ARG A 555 -20.87 34.72 29.76
C ARG A 555 -20.48 36.19 29.60
N GLY A 556 -20.86 36.77 28.47
CA GLY A 556 -21.12 38.20 28.29
C GLY A 556 -20.49 38.79 27.01
N PRO A 557 -21.02 39.89 26.45
CA PRO A 557 -22.37 40.45 26.52
C PRO A 557 -23.03 40.62 25.13
N ALA A 558 -24.32 40.96 25.16
CA ALA A 558 -25.17 41.25 24.03
C ALA A 558 -24.75 42.54 23.29
N ALA A 559 -24.87 42.52 21.97
CA ALA A 559 -24.97 43.71 21.13
C ALA A 559 -26.18 43.56 20.19
N THR A 560 -27.02 44.59 20.22
CA THR A 560 -28.28 44.76 19.53
C THR A 560 -28.11 45.43 18.16
N ALA A 561 -29.09 45.19 17.29
CA ALA A 561 -29.50 45.95 16.10
C ALA A 561 -28.99 45.47 14.72
N GLY A 562 -29.95 45.34 13.79
CA GLY A 562 -29.72 45.07 12.37
C GLY A 562 -30.74 44.13 11.74
N THR A 563 -32.04 44.44 11.81
CA THR A 563 -33.10 43.68 11.16
C THR A 563 -33.11 43.92 9.65
N ASP A 564 -32.77 42.90 8.87
CA ASP A 564 -33.25 42.76 7.49
C ASP A 564 -33.78 41.33 7.30
N ARG A 565 -35.10 41.19 7.25
CA ARG A 565 -35.81 39.90 7.23
C ARG A 565 -36.10 39.49 5.79
N SER A 566 -35.15 38.78 5.17
CA SER A 566 -35.55 37.70 4.25
C SER A 566 -35.98 36.48 5.05
N PRO A 567 -37.02 35.74 4.64
CA PRO A 567 -37.41 34.53 5.34
C PRO A 567 -36.28 33.51 5.22
N ALA A 568 -35.59 33.25 6.33
CA ALA A 568 -34.63 32.15 6.42
C ALA A 568 -35.34 30.85 6.01
N PRO A 569 -34.72 29.99 5.18
CA PRO A 569 -35.28 28.68 4.91
C PRO A 569 -35.41 27.96 6.25
N HIS A 570 -36.63 27.56 6.59
CA HIS A 570 -36.89 26.74 7.77
C HIS A 570 -35.94 25.53 7.73
N GLU A 571 -34.97 25.47 8.66
CA GLU A 571 -34.24 24.24 8.91
C GLU A 571 -35.28 23.15 9.20
N PRO A 572 -35.35 22.08 8.40
CA PRO A 572 -36.30 21.02 8.63
C PRO A 572 -36.04 20.45 10.03
N SER A 573 -37.06 20.49 10.89
CA SER A 573 -36.98 19.82 12.19
C SER A 573 -36.55 18.36 11.96
N PRO A 574 -35.73 17.77 12.85
CA PRO A 574 -35.12 16.44 12.68
C PRO A 574 -36.10 15.25 12.72
N GLY A 575 -37.38 15.47 12.37
CA GLY A 575 -38.44 14.49 12.42
C GLY A 575 -38.87 14.02 11.04
N ALA A 576 -38.73 12.72 10.81
CA ALA A 576 -39.05 11.95 9.60
C ALA A 576 -38.01 12.07 8.47
N GLY A 577 -37.34 10.95 8.24
CA GLY A 577 -36.55 10.75 7.03
C GLY A 577 -37.38 10.88 5.76
N ALA A 578 -36.65 11.15 4.69
CA ALA A 578 -37.08 11.16 3.30
C ALA A 578 -38.02 10.01 2.86
N ARG A 579 -37.76 8.81 3.38
CA ARG A 579 -38.46 7.56 3.03
C ARG A 579 -39.54 7.18 4.04
N SER A 580 -39.82 8.04 5.01
CA SER A 580 -40.71 7.72 6.11
C SER A 580 -42.16 7.74 5.65
N PHE A 581 -42.89 6.71 6.06
CA PHE A 581 -44.33 6.63 5.90
C PHE A 581 -44.96 5.97 7.13
N ALA A 582 -46.25 6.19 7.32
CA ALA A 582 -47.04 5.51 8.32
C ALA A 582 -48.43 5.18 7.78
N VAL A 583 -48.90 3.96 8.02
CA VAL A 583 -50.30 3.58 7.83
C VAL A 583 -50.98 3.65 9.19
N LEU A 584 -51.86 4.62 9.34
CA LEU A 584 -52.50 4.97 10.61
C LEU A 584 -54.02 4.78 10.54
N PRO A 585 -54.70 4.53 11.68
CA PRO A 585 -56.16 4.57 11.74
C PRO A 585 -56.67 5.93 11.27
N SER A 586 -57.75 5.98 10.48
CA SER A 586 -58.30 7.26 9.98
C SER A 586 -58.78 8.21 11.09
N ARG A 587 -59.03 7.67 12.29
CA ARG A 587 -59.39 8.40 13.51
C ARG A 587 -58.19 9.00 14.25
N TRP A 588 -56.96 8.69 13.83
CA TRP A 588 -55.77 9.27 14.43
C TRP A 588 -55.72 10.77 14.11
N SER A 589 -55.68 11.60 15.16
CA SER A 589 -55.81 13.06 15.10
C SER A 589 -54.49 13.80 15.33
N GLY A 590 -53.38 13.08 15.49
CA GLY A 590 -52.07 13.71 15.64
C GLY A 590 -51.63 14.45 14.38
N ARG A 591 -50.63 15.33 14.53
CA ARG A 591 -49.95 15.98 13.42
C ARG A 591 -48.63 15.24 13.17
N PRO A 592 -48.44 14.57 12.02
CA PRO A 592 -47.18 13.88 11.77
C PRO A 592 -46.05 14.90 11.60
N PRO A 593 -44.83 14.56 12.02
CA PRO A 593 -43.65 15.37 11.76
C PRO A 593 -43.30 15.38 10.26
N GLY A 594 -42.44 16.31 9.84
CA GLY A 594 -41.68 16.18 8.59
C GLY A 594 -42.47 16.33 7.27
N GLY A 595 -43.59 17.07 7.26
CA GLY A 595 -44.29 17.39 6.00
C GLY A 595 -44.96 16.20 5.30
N LEU A 596 -45.18 15.09 6.02
CA LEU A 596 -45.91 13.93 5.51
C LEU A 596 -47.34 14.31 5.10
N ARG A 597 -47.78 13.86 3.92
CA ARG A 597 -49.13 14.12 3.40
C ARG A 597 -50.04 12.93 3.66
N ARG A 598 -51.27 13.22 4.08
CA ARG A 598 -52.32 12.22 4.31
C ARG A 598 -52.99 11.81 3.02
N HIS A 599 -53.14 10.52 2.82
CA HIS A 599 -53.87 9.88 1.72
C HIS A 599 -54.86 8.87 2.31
N PRO A 600 -56.19 9.09 2.17
CA PRO A 600 -57.18 8.12 2.67
C PRO A 600 -57.07 6.82 1.86
N LEU A 601 -57.09 5.67 2.56
CA LEU A 601 -57.12 4.35 1.93
C LEU A 601 -58.57 3.87 1.73
N PRO A 602 -58.83 3.00 0.74
CA PRO A 602 -60.17 2.47 0.49
C PRO A 602 -60.83 1.83 1.72
N GLY A 603 -62.14 2.05 1.86
CA GLY A 603 -62.91 1.67 3.07
C GLY A 603 -62.79 2.65 4.25
N ARG A 604 -62.05 3.76 4.11
CA ARG A 604 -61.96 4.91 5.04
C ARG A 604 -61.53 4.60 6.49
N ARG A 605 -61.10 3.38 6.81
CA ARG A 605 -60.62 3.01 8.17
C ARG A 605 -59.14 3.27 8.42
N LEU A 606 -58.34 3.34 7.36
CA LEU A 606 -56.89 3.61 7.42
C LEU A 606 -56.54 4.81 6.53
N SER A 607 -55.45 5.48 6.86
CA SER A 607 -54.85 6.55 6.07
C SER A 607 -53.36 6.32 5.96
N LEU A 608 -52.80 6.48 4.76
CA LEU A 608 -51.36 6.54 4.54
C LEU A 608 -50.89 7.98 4.78
N TRP A 609 -49.83 8.13 5.56
CA TRP A 609 -49.07 9.36 5.69
C TRP A 609 -47.70 9.10 5.10
N ALA A 610 -47.33 9.80 4.04
CA ALA A 610 -46.07 9.55 3.34
C ALA A 610 -45.43 10.85 2.86
N HIS A 611 -44.11 10.83 2.71
CA HIS A 611 -43.39 11.94 2.11
C HIS A 611 -43.87 12.15 0.66
N PRO A 612 -44.05 13.39 0.17
CA PRO A 612 -44.55 13.64 -1.18
C PRO A 612 -43.74 12.97 -2.29
N GLY A 613 -42.41 12.91 -2.13
CA GLY A 613 -41.50 12.29 -3.10
C GLY A 613 -41.37 10.77 -3.00
N LEU A 614 -42.02 10.11 -2.02
CA LEU A 614 -41.95 8.66 -1.88
C LEU A 614 -42.92 8.00 -2.90
N PRO A 615 -42.42 7.17 -3.85
CA PRO A 615 -43.26 6.49 -4.82
C PRO A 615 -44.32 5.63 -4.12
N ARG A 616 -45.55 5.70 -4.61
CA ARG A 616 -46.67 4.96 -4.02
C ARG A 616 -47.83 4.83 -4.99
N ALA A 617 -48.55 3.73 -4.87
CA ALA A 617 -49.79 3.52 -5.60
C ALA A 617 -50.81 2.78 -4.74
N VAL A 618 -52.08 3.13 -4.90
CA VAL A 618 -53.21 2.44 -4.29
C VAL A 618 -54.16 2.01 -5.39
N THR A 619 -54.49 0.73 -5.45
CA THR A 619 -55.45 0.17 -6.41
C THR A 619 -56.53 -0.60 -5.67
N GLY A 620 -57.79 -0.43 -6.06
CA GLY A 620 -58.94 -1.19 -5.54
C GLY A 620 -60.00 -0.36 -4.86
N ASP A 621 -60.90 -1.04 -4.15
CA ASP A 621 -62.08 -0.47 -3.51
C ASP A 621 -62.20 -0.87 -2.03
N ALA A 622 -63.36 -0.64 -1.41
CA ALA A 622 -63.57 -0.95 0.01
C ALA A 622 -63.56 -2.45 0.34
N SER A 623 -63.82 -3.32 -0.65
CA SER A 623 -63.88 -4.77 -0.50
C SER A 623 -62.50 -5.42 -0.61
N ALA A 624 -61.67 -4.94 -1.55
CA ALA A 624 -60.30 -5.38 -1.74
C ALA A 624 -59.43 -4.24 -2.29
N TRP A 625 -58.27 -4.02 -1.68
CA TRP A 625 -57.30 -3.03 -2.15
C TRP A 625 -55.86 -3.41 -1.86
N VAL A 626 -54.96 -2.82 -2.64
CA VAL A 626 -53.50 -2.95 -2.52
C VAL A 626 -52.88 -1.57 -2.45
N LEU A 627 -52.01 -1.36 -1.47
CA LEU A 627 -51.09 -0.22 -1.40
C LEU A 627 -49.67 -0.74 -1.63
N VAL A 628 -48.94 -0.10 -2.53
CA VAL A 628 -47.50 -0.31 -2.70
C VAL A 628 -46.79 1.02 -2.41
N VAL A 629 -45.75 0.98 -1.59
CA VAL A 629 -44.90 2.11 -1.21
C VAL A 629 -43.46 1.78 -1.56
N GLY A 630 -42.74 2.70 -2.18
CA GLY A 630 -41.37 2.50 -2.67
C GLY A 630 -41.32 2.06 -4.14
N ASP A 631 -40.21 1.43 -4.51
CA ASP A 631 -39.79 1.11 -5.87
C ASP A 631 -39.79 -0.42 -6.13
N PRO A 632 -40.97 -1.07 -6.22
CA PRO A 632 -41.07 -2.51 -6.42
C PRO A 632 -40.61 -2.91 -7.83
N VAL A 633 -40.08 -4.11 -7.97
CA VAL A 633 -39.78 -4.75 -9.25
C VAL A 633 -40.41 -6.13 -9.27
N ASP A 634 -41.27 -6.36 -10.25
CA ASP A 634 -41.84 -7.64 -10.56
C ASP A 634 -41.13 -8.22 -11.80
N VAL A 635 -40.17 -9.12 -11.54
CA VAL A 635 -39.31 -9.70 -12.59
C VAL A 635 -40.10 -10.51 -13.62
N PRO A 636 -41.05 -11.40 -13.24
CA PRO A 636 -41.70 -12.26 -14.22
C PRO A 636 -42.64 -11.52 -15.18
N ASP A 637 -43.33 -10.46 -14.74
CA ASP A 637 -44.19 -9.65 -15.61
C ASP A 637 -43.46 -8.40 -16.17
N GLY A 638 -42.17 -8.21 -15.82
CA GLY A 638 -41.35 -7.11 -16.31
C GLY A 638 -41.81 -5.73 -15.85
N LEU A 639 -42.42 -5.63 -14.66
CA LEU A 639 -42.95 -4.38 -14.10
C LEU A 639 -41.96 -3.76 -13.12
N ASP A 640 -41.76 -2.45 -13.18
CA ASP A 640 -40.82 -1.72 -12.33
C ASP A 640 -41.42 -0.44 -11.69
N ASP A 641 -42.74 -0.25 -11.83
CA ASP A 641 -43.51 0.86 -11.27
C ASP A 641 -44.52 0.40 -10.19
N ALA A 642 -44.71 1.24 -9.17
CA ALA A 642 -45.60 0.94 -8.06
C ALA A 642 -47.07 0.75 -8.47
N ALA A 643 -47.57 1.50 -9.46
CA ALA A 643 -48.94 1.41 -9.91
C ALA A 643 -49.20 0.12 -10.70
N ASP A 644 -48.26 -0.29 -11.55
CA ASP A 644 -48.37 -1.55 -12.29
C ASP A 644 -48.33 -2.76 -11.36
N VAL A 645 -47.42 -2.75 -10.39
CA VAL A 645 -47.35 -3.80 -9.36
C VAL A 645 -48.62 -3.80 -8.50
N ALA A 646 -49.14 -2.63 -8.09
CA ALA A 646 -50.40 -2.55 -7.34
C ALA A 646 -51.58 -3.13 -8.13
N ARG A 647 -51.67 -2.86 -9.44
CA ARG A 647 -52.70 -3.43 -10.33
C ARG A 647 -52.58 -4.94 -10.45
N LEU A 648 -51.37 -5.46 -10.65
CA LEU A 648 -51.11 -6.90 -10.70
C LEU A 648 -51.57 -7.59 -9.41
N LEU A 649 -51.10 -7.10 -8.26
CA LEU A 649 -51.43 -7.66 -6.96
C LEU A 649 -52.93 -7.55 -6.64
N HIS A 650 -53.58 -6.46 -7.04
CA HIS A 650 -55.04 -6.32 -6.91
C HIS A 650 -55.76 -7.37 -7.74
N ARG A 651 -55.38 -7.61 -9.00
CA ARG A 651 -56.02 -8.65 -9.84
C ARG A 651 -55.91 -10.02 -9.17
N LEU A 652 -54.75 -10.38 -8.63
CA LEU A 652 -54.57 -11.63 -7.89
C LEU A 652 -55.45 -11.69 -6.62
N LEU A 653 -55.58 -10.58 -5.91
CA LEU A 653 -56.37 -10.47 -4.68
C LEU A 653 -57.89 -10.52 -4.91
N ALA A 654 -58.39 -9.77 -5.90
CA ALA A 654 -59.82 -9.57 -6.14
C ALA A 654 -60.43 -10.56 -7.14
N HIS A 655 -59.64 -11.06 -8.09
CA HIS A 655 -60.12 -11.90 -9.20
C HIS A 655 -59.33 -13.22 -9.36
N GLY A 656 -58.28 -13.43 -8.57
CA GLY A 656 -57.40 -14.60 -8.66
C GLY A 656 -57.55 -15.55 -7.47
N ALA A 657 -56.46 -16.22 -7.12
CA ALA A 657 -56.38 -17.20 -6.04
C ALA A 657 -56.40 -16.60 -4.61
N GLY A 658 -56.74 -15.31 -4.47
CA GLY A 658 -56.99 -14.64 -3.20
C GLY A 658 -55.74 -14.13 -2.48
N LEU A 659 -55.88 -13.86 -1.17
CA LEU A 659 -54.88 -13.17 -0.35
C LEU A 659 -53.55 -13.93 -0.28
N GLY A 660 -53.58 -15.26 -0.27
CA GLY A 660 -52.37 -16.10 -0.25
C GLY A 660 -51.50 -15.92 -1.49
N ALA A 661 -52.11 -15.96 -2.69
CA ALA A 661 -51.40 -15.79 -3.95
C ALA A 661 -50.84 -14.37 -4.11
N ALA A 662 -51.64 -13.35 -3.75
CA ALA A 662 -51.16 -11.96 -3.75
C ALA A 662 -50.00 -11.76 -2.75
N THR A 663 -50.05 -12.41 -1.58
CA THR A 663 -48.96 -12.36 -0.58
C THR A 663 -47.70 -13.05 -1.09
N GLY A 664 -47.81 -14.24 -1.67
CA GLY A 664 -46.68 -14.97 -2.26
C GLY A 664 -46.05 -14.20 -3.42
N ARG A 665 -46.86 -13.55 -4.27
CA ARG A 665 -46.36 -12.69 -5.34
C ARG A 665 -45.67 -11.45 -4.80
N ALA A 666 -46.28 -10.76 -3.83
CA ALA A 666 -45.66 -9.60 -3.18
C ALA A 666 -44.32 -9.96 -2.53
N ALA A 667 -44.26 -11.08 -1.80
CA ALA A 667 -43.03 -11.55 -1.17
C ALA A 667 -41.88 -11.83 -2.17
N ALA A 668 -42.20 -12.15 -3.43
CA ALA A 668 -41.26 -12.40 -4.51
C ALA A 668 -40.87 -11.16 -5.33
N LEU A 669 -41.39 -9.98 -4.99
CA LEU A 669 -40.96 -8.72 -5.58
C LEU A 669 -39.52 -8.40 -5.16
N CYS A 670 -38.82 -7.68 -6.02
CA CYS A 670 -37.50 -7.13 -5.77
C CYS A 670 -37.58 -5.60 -5.64
N GLY A 671 -36.46 -4.94 -5.35
CA GLY A 671 -36.36 -3.50 -5.12
C GLY A 671 -36.48 -3.10 -3.63
N SER A 672 -36.89 -1.86 -3.39
CA SER A 672 -37.05 -1.24 -2.07
C SER A 672 -38.52 -0.90 -1.88
N TRP A 673 -39.29 -1.71 -1.13
CA TRP A 673 -40.74 -1.59 -1.15
C TRP A 673 -41.43 -2.10 0.12
N THR A 674 -42.65 -1.62 0.36
CA THR A 674 -43.63 -2.17 1.28
C THR A 674 -44.98 -2.32 0.59
N VAL A 675 -45.60 -3.49 0.74
CA VAL A 675 -46.91 -3.81 0.18
C VAL A 675 -47.90 -4.05 1.31
N VAL A 676 -49.06 -3.40 1.25
CA VAL A 676 -50.21 -3.66 2.12
C VAL A 676 -51.36 -4.19 1.27
N LEU A 677 -51.78 -5.42 1.56
CA LEU A 677 -52.92 -6.11 0.96
C LEU A 677 -54.08 -6.09 1.96
N ALA A 678 -55.28 -5.76 1.52
CA ALA A 678 -56.47 -5.86 2.36
C ALA A 678 -57.64 -6.41 1.54
N GLY A 679 -58.27 -7.49 2.01
CA GLY A 679 -59.43 -8.10 1.37
C GLY A 679 -60.33 -8.85 2.36
N PRO A 680 -61.31 -9.63 1.85
CA PRO A 680 -62.26 -10.37 2.70
C PRO A 680 -61.60 -11.38 3.65
N GLN A 681 -60.43 -11.92 3.27
CA GLN A 681 -59.65 -12.88 4.06
C GLN A 681 -58.75 -12.21 5.12
N GLY A 682 -58.83 -10.88 5.27
CA GLY A 682 -58.02 -10.09 6.19
C GLY A 682 -56.99 -9.22 5.48
N GLY A 683 -55.99 -8.75 6.24
CA GLY A 683 -54.92 -7.90 5.75
C GLY A 683 -53.56 -8.58 5.82
N ARG A 684 -52.64 -8.24 4.92
CA ARG A 684 -51.23 -8.64 4.94
C ARG A 684 -50.33 -7.45 4.65
N VAL A 685 -49.20 -7.37 5.33
CA VAL A 685 -48.14 -6.38 5.08
C VAL A 685 -46.85 -7.13 4.89
N VAL A 686 -46.20 -6.89 3.77
CA VAL A 686 -44.94 -7.50 3.39
C VAL A 686 -43.97 -6.38 3.02
N THR A 687 -42.69 -6.56 3.34
CA THR A 687 -41.62 -5.61 3.00
C THR A 687 -40.55 -6.29 2.16
N ASP A 688 -39.65 -5.54 1.55
CA ASP A 688 -38.46 -6.07 0.86
C ASP A 688 -37.51 -6.82 1.82
N PRO A 689 -36.62 -7.70 1.32
CA PRO A 689 -35.72 -8.49 2.16
C PRO A 689 -34.46 -7.76 2.65
N LEU A 690 -34.19 -6.52 2.24
CA LEU A 690 -33.02 -5.74 2.65
C LEU A 690 -33.37 -4.65 3.69
N PRO A 691 -34.44 -4.88 4.48
CA PRO A 691 -35.24 -3.89 5.20
C PRO A 691 -34.99 -2.44 4.79
N SER A 692 -35.24 -2.13 3.52
CA SER A 692 -34.97 -0.77 2.99
C SER A 692 -35.79 0.30 3.72
N SER A 693 -36.86 -0.12 4.39
CA SER A 693 -37.56 0.60 5.46
C SER A 693 -37.47 -0.24 6.74
N ASP A 694 -37.16 0.36 7.89
CA ASP A 694 -37.23 -0.32 9.21
C ASP A 694 -38.69 -0.37 9.67
N LEU A 695 -39.47 -1.18 8.94
CA LEU A 695 -40.91 -1.28 9.06
C LEU A 695 -41.28 -1.88 10.40
N ARG A 696 -42.13 -1.19 11.16
CA ARG A 696 -42.54 -1.59 12.51
C ARG A 696 -44.04 -1.63 12.65
N VAL A 697 -44.51 -2.61 13.40
CA VAL A 697 -45.90 -2.71 13.86
C VAL A 697 -45.98 -2.07 15.24
N CYS A 698 -46.59 -0.89 15.34
CA CYS A 698 -46.59 -0.05 16.53
C CYS A 698 -48.01 0.15 17.09
N GLY A 699 -48.12 0.85 18.23
CA GLY A 699 -49.42 1.26 18.80
C GLY A 699 -50.36 0.10 19.10
N GLY A 700 -49.85 -0.97 19.72
CA GLY A 700 -50.62 -2.19 19.99
C GLY A 700 -51.11 -2.90 18.72
N GLY A 701 -50.36 -2.79 17.62
CA GLY A 701 -50.70 -3.36 16.32
C GLY A 701 -51.67 -2.53 15.49
N THR A 702 -51.95 -1.28 15.85
CA THR A 702 -52.88 -0.43 15.06
C THR A 702 -52.17 0.45 14.05
N MET A 703 -50.84 0.54 14.10
CA MET A 703 -50.02 1.40 13.25
C MET A 703 -48.93 0.58 12.55
N ILE A 704 -48.63 0.93 11.31
CA ILE A 704 -47.45 0.46 10.59
C ILE A 704 -46.60 1.67 10.28
N VAL A 705 -45.32 1.68 10.65
CA VAL A 705 -44.43 2.84 10.50
C VAL A 705 -43.11 2.40 9.87
N GLY A 706 -42.68 3.07 8.80
CA GLY A 706 -41.47 2.72 8.03
C GLY A 706 -40.15 3.26 8.58
N ASP A 707 -40.15 3.89 9.77
CA ASP A 707 -39.00 4.57 10.35
C ASP A 707 -39.14 4.67 11.89
N PRO A 708 -38.14 4.27 12.70
CA PRO A 708 -38.15 4.35 14.16
C PRO A 708 -38.28 5.79 14.69
N ALA A 709 -37.64 6.75 14.04
CA ALA A 709 -37.72 8.16 14.44
C ALA A 709 -39.14 8.68 14.22
N LEU A 710 -39.77 8.29 13.11
CA LEU A 710 -41.18 8.57 12.87
C LEU A 710 -42.07 7.86 13.90
N ALA A 711 -41.79 6.60 14.25
CA ALA A 711 -42.57 5.86 15.23
C ALA A 711 -42.53 6.51 16.62
N ALA A 712 -41.33 6.94 17.04
CA ALA A 712 -41.13 7.71 18.27
C ALA A 712 -41.88 9.04 18.24
N ALA A 713 -41.78 9.79 17.14
CA ALA A 713 -42.47 11.07 16.98
C ALA A 713 -44.00 10.95 16.92
N LEU A 714 -44.53 9.82 16.46
CA LEU A 714 -45.97 9.51 16.49
C LEU A 714 -46.45 9.04 17.88
N GLY A 715 -45.54 8.89 18.85
CA GLY A 715 -45.86 8.33 20.17
C GLY A 715 -46.29 6.87 20.12
N ALA A 716 -45.87 6.13 19.09
CA ALA A 716 -46.36 4.78 18.81
C ALA A 716 -45.61 3.67 19.58
N GLY A 717 -44.58 4.05 20.36
CA GLY A 717 -43.61 3.15 21.01
C GLY A 717 -42.58 2.59 20.04
N GLU A 718 -41.63 1.77 20.53
CA GLU A 718 -40.61 1.15 19.68
C GLU A 718 -41.23 0.20 18.63
N GLY A 719 -42.38 -0.41 18.92
CA GLY A 719 -43.06 -1.35 18.03
C GLY A 719 -42.27 -2.64 17.78
N GLU A 720 -42.90 -3.58 17.09
CA GLU A 720 -42.26 -4.83 16.68
C GLU A 720 -41.70 -4.69 15.26
N PRO A 721 -40.39 -4.88 15.03
CA PRO A 721 -39.81 -4.79 13.69
C PRO A 721 -40.28 -5.94 12.80
N LEU A 722 -40.60 -5.61 11.54
CA LEU A 722 -40.94 -6.56 10.50
C LEU A 722 -39.67 -6.90 9.71
N GLY A 723 -39.00 -7.98 10.12
CA GLY A 723 -37.81 -8.50 9.46
C GLY A 723 -38.07 -9.08 8.08
N ALA A 724 -36.99 -9.43 7.37
CA ALA A 724 -37.01 -9.94 5.99
C ALA A 724 -37.82 -11.25 5.80
N ASP A 725 -38.03 -12.00 6.88
CA ASP A 725 -38.69 -13.31 6.99
C ASP A 725 -40.07 -13.24 7.66
N ARG A 726 -40.58 -12.04 7.95
CA ARG A 726 -41.85 -11.83 8.65
C ARG A 726 -42.84 -11.03 7.79
N LEU A 727 -44.12 -11.23 8.07
CA LEU A 727 -45.22 -10.40 7.56
C LEU A 727 -46.10 -9.92 8.72
N ALA A 728 -46.84 -8.83 8.53
CA ALA A 728 -47.90 -8.44 9.45
C ALA A 728 -49.25 -8.88 8.90
N GLN A 729 -50.15 -9.36 9.76
CA GLN A 729 -51.46 -9.87 9.35
C GLN A 729 -52.60 -9.45 10.27
N THR A 730 -53.78 -9.27 9.70
CA THR A 730 -55.04 -9.10 10.44
C THR A 730 -56.03 -10.22 10.08
N PRO A 731 -56.89 -10.65 11.01
CA PRO A 731 -57.95 -11.61 10.73
C PRO A 731 -59.06 -11.02 9.81
N PRO A 732 -59.89 -11.85 9.16
CA PRO A 732 -60.99 -11.45 8.28
C PRO A 732 -62.01 -10.47 8.90
N ALA A 733 -62.40 -10.71 10.16
CA ALA A 733 -63.59 -10.10 10.78
C ALA A 733 -63.33 -9.52 12.18
N GLY A 734 -62.19 -8.84 12.40
CA GLY A 734 -61.82 -8.30 13.72
C GLY A 734 -61.40 -6.83 13.71
N PRO A 735 -61.18 -6.22 14.90
CA PRO A 735 -60.41 -4.98 14.99
C PRO A 735 -59.08 -5.20 14.26
N ARG A 736 -58.72 -4.25 13.38
CA ARG A 736 -57.52 -4.33 12.53
C ARG A 736 -56.26 -4.10 13.37
N THR A 737 -55.97 -5.08 14.22
CA THR A 737 -54.72 -5.19 14.96
C THR A 737 -53.81 -6.11 14.16
N TRP A 738 -52.78 -5.53 13.58
CA TRP A 738 -51.69 -6.21 12.91
C TRP A 738 -50.91 -7.05 13.92
N ARG A 739 -50.72 -8.33 13.60
CA ARG A 739 -49.84 -9.24 14.31
C ARG A 739 -48.75 -9.70 13.38
N THR A 740 -47.52 -9.76 13.85
CA THR A 740 -46.41 -10.31 13.09
C THR A 740 -46.55 -11.83 12.98
N GLY A 741 -46.10 -12.39 11.86
CA GLY A 741 -46.13 -13.82 11.57
C GLY A 741 -45.01 -14.18 10.59
N ALA A 742 -44.77 -15.47 10.39
CA ALA A 742 -43.80 -15.94 9.41
C ALA A 742 -44.27 -15.66 7.98
N LEU A 743 -43.32 -15.31 7.11
CA LEU A 743 -43.55 -15.23 5.66
C LEU A 743 -43.88 -16.64 5.11
N PRO A 744 -44.79 -16.77 4.13
CA PRO A 744 -45.02 -18.06 3.48
C PRO A 744 -43.74 -18.58 2.81
N VAL A 745 -43.58 -19.90 2.79
CA VAL A 745 -42.48 -20.58 2.09
C VAL A 745 -42.59 -20.30 0.59
N LEU A 746 -41.52 -19.74 0.01
CA LEU A 746 -41.53 -19.24 -1.37
C LEU A 746 -41.12 -20.30 -2.43
N HIS A 747 -40.87 -21.56 -2.05
CA HIS A 747 -40.46 -22.61 -3.00
C HIS A 747 -41.45 -22.81 -4.16
N ALA A 748 -42.75 -22.82 -3.88
CA ALA A 748 -43.78 -22.95 -4.91
C ALA A 748 -43.75 -21.76 -5.89
N GLN A 749 -43.47 -20.56 -5.38
CA GLN A 749 -43.35 -19.35 -6.18
C GLN A 749 -42.06 -19.35 -7.03
N ALA A 750 -40.96 -19.87 -6.48
CA ALA A 750 -39.70 -20.04 -7.20
C ALA A 750 -39.87 -21.04 -8.37
N ALA A 751 -40.49 -22.20 -8.10
CA ALA A 751 -40.76 -23.23 -9.10
C ALA A 751 -41.68 -22.71 -10.23
N ALA A 752 -42.73 -21.96 -9.88
CA ALA A 752 -43.67 -21.41 -10.85
C ALA A 752 -43.06 -20.39 -11.81
N GLN A 753 -41.92 -19.78 -11.45
CA GLN A 753 -41.29 -18.74 -12.26
C GLN A 753 -40.23 -19.28 -13.23
N GLY A 754 -39.94 -20.58 -13.23
CA GLY A 754 -39.31 -21.33 -14.32
C GLY A 754 -37.90 -20.92 -14.77
N ALA A 755 -37.29 -19.92 -14.13
CA ALA A 755 -35.97 -19.40 -14.46
C ALA A 755 -34.91 -19.95 -13.48
N ASP A 756 -33.73 -20.27 -13.98
CA ASP A 756 -32.54 -20.42 -13.12
C ASP A 756 -32.17 -19.06 -12.48
N ALA A 757 -31.33 -19.10 -11.45
CA ALA A 757 -30.94 -17.91 -10.70
C ALA A 757 -30.25 -16.85 -11.58
N GLU A 758 -29.45 -17.26 -12.57
CA GLU A 758 -28.71 -16.36 -13.45
C GLU A 758 -29.64 -15.57 -14.36
N ARG A 759 -30.58 -16.25 -15.04
CA ARG A 759 -31.57 -15.60 -15.91
C ARG A 759 -32.47 -14.65 -15.13
N ARG A 760 -32.87 -15.03 -13.92
CA ARG A 760 -33.67 -14.17 -13.06
C ARG A 760 -32.89 -12.93 -12.64
N LEU A 761 -31.63 -13.08 -12.22
CA LEU A 761 -30.77 -11.96 -11.86
C LEU A 761 -30.56 -11.03 -13.06
N ALA A 762 -30.30 -11.57 -14.25
CA ALA A 762 -30.14 -10.78 -15.47
C ALA A 762 -31.41 -9.99 -15.82
N ALA A 763 -32.59 -10.61 -15.74
CA ALA A 763 -33.87 -9.93 -15.94
C ALA A 763 -34.12 -8.84 -14.89
N HIS A 764 -33.79 -9.12 -13.63
CA HIS A 764 -33.90 -8.14 -12.54
C HIS A 764 -32.97 -6.94 -12.78
N VAL A 765 -31.71 -7.17 -13.13
CA VAL A 765 -30.73 -6.13 -13.47
C VAL A 765 -31.20 -5.30 -14.65
N ALA A 766 -31.74 -5.94 -15.70
CA ALA A 766 -32.27 -5.24 -16.87
C ALA A 766 -33.45 -4.32 -16.52
N LEU A 767 -34.35 -4.74 -15.64
CA LEU A 767 -35.44 -3.89 -15.16
C LEU A 767 -34.94 -2.71 -14.33
N LEU A 768 -34.00 -2.95 -13.41
CA LEU A 768 -33.42 -1.87 -12.59
C LEU A 768 -32.68 -0.83 -13.46
N ALA A 769 -32.02 -1.26 -14.54
CA ALA A 769 -31.30 -0.36 -15.45
C ALA A 769 -32.25 0.59 -16.22
N ARG A 770 -33.53 0.24 -16.41
CA ARG A 770 -34.52 1.13 -17.04
C ARG A 770 -34.81 2.39 -16.21
N ARG A 771 -34.51 2.35 -14.91
CA ARG A 771 -34.75 3.47 -13.98
C ARG A 771 -33.76 4.62 -14.15
N GLY A 772 -32.68 4.42 -14.88
CA GLY A 772 -31.65 5.42 -15.16
C GLY A 772 -30.25 4.81 -15.17
N ARG A 773 -29.24 5.65 -15.45
CA ARG A 773 -27.86 5.20 -15.56
C ARG A 773 -27.36 4.58 -14.25
N PRO A 774 -26.85 3.33 -14.25
CA PRO A 774 -26.37 2.66 -13.04
C PRO A 774 -25.03 3.23 -12.58
N VAL A 775 -24.94 3.58 -11.29
CA VAL A 775 -23.67 3.88 -10.60
C VAL A 775 -23.53 2.92 -9.43
N LEU A 776 -22.51 2.05 -9.48
CA LEU A 776 -22.29 0.99 -8.50
C LEU A 776 -21.63 1.55 -7.23
N GLY A 777 -22.32 1.52 -6.09
CA GLY A 777 -21.75 1.88 -4.79
C GLY A 777 -20.90 0.76 -4.21
N LEU A 778 -19.58 0.84 -4.37
CA LEU A 778 -18.66 -0.20 -3.89
C LEU A 778 -18.15 0.11 -2.49
N ASP A 779 -18.31 -0.86 -1.58
CA ASP A 779 -17.66 -0.88 -0.26
C ASP A 779 -16.85 -2.18 -0.08
N ALA A 780 -16.39 -2.45 1.16
CA ALA A 780 -15.56 -3.61 1.49
C ALA A 780 -16.23 -4.96 1.18
N GLY A 781 -17.57 -5.01 1.11
CA GLY A 781 -18.34 -6.25 0.98
C GLY A 781 -19.29 -6.28 -0.22
N ALA A 782 -19.43 -5.18 -0.97
CA ALA A 782 -20.31 -5.13 -2.13
C ALA A 782 -19.68 -5.92 -3.29
N ASP A 783 -20.44 -6.87 -3.82
CA ASP A 783 -20.11 -7.59 -5.04
C ASP A 783 -20.95 -7.10 -6.22
N LEU A 784 -21.20 -5.79 -6.26
CA LEU A 784 -21.96 -5.17 -7.34
C LEU A 784 -21.21 -5.22 -8.68
N LEU A 785 -19.87 -5.37 -8.65
CA LEU A 785 -19.07 -5.55 -9.86
C LEU A 785 -19.38 -6.86 -10.59
N ALA A 786 -19.84 -7.90 -9.89
CA ALA A 786 -20.33 -9.12 -10.55
C ALA A 786 -21.54 -8.87 -11.46
N LEU A 787 -22.22 -7.73 -11.33
CA LEU A 787 -23.35 -7.34 -12.17
C LEU A 787 -22.91 -6.62 -13.45
N ALA A 788 -21.63 -6.24 -13.59
CA ALA A 788 -21.13 -5.51 -14.76
C ALA A 788 -21.42 -6.23 -16.10
N PRO A 789 -21.24 -7.56 -16.24
CA PRO A 789 -21.61 -8.26 -17.46
C PRO A 789 -23.12 -8.20 -17.77
N ALA A 790 -23.97 -8.33 -16.74
CA ALA A 790 -25.42 -8.24 -16.92
C ALA A 790 -25.87 -6.81 -17.30
N LEU A 791 -25.22 -5.79 -16.74
CA LEU A 791 -25.44 -4.39 -17.10
C LEU A 791 -24.99 -4.07 -18.53
N GLY A 792 -23.87 -4.63 -18.98
CA GLY A 792 -23.41 -4.50 -20.38
C GLY A 792 -24.45 -5.04 -21.36
N ARG A 793 -24.97 -6.25 -21.12
CA ARG A 793 -26.04 -6.85 -21.93
C ARG A 793 -27.34 -6.04 -21.91
N ALA A 794 -27.69 -5.46 -20.76
CA ALA A 794 -28.89 -4.63 -20.64
C ALA A 794 -28.76 -3.32 -21.44
N ALA A 795 -27.56 -2.74 -21.51
CA ALA A 795 -27.29 -1.52 -22.27
C ALA A 795 -27.40 -1.76 -23.79
N GLU A 796 -26.92 -2.90 -24.30
CA GLU A 796 -26.98 -3.26 -25.73
C GLU A 796 -28.43 -3.32 -26.28
N GLY A 797 -29.41 -3.64 -25.42
CA GLY A 797 -30.82 -3.71 -25.80
C GLY A 797 -31.56 -2.37 -25.79
N SER A 798 -30.94 -1.29 -25.29
CA SER A 798 -31.53 0.05 -25.24
C SER A 798 -30.98 0.91 -26.39
N ALA A 799 -31.85 1.56 -27.16
CA ALA A 799 -31.53 2.22 -28.43
C ALA A 799 -30.65 3.49 -28.34
N GLY A 800 -29.81 3.64 -27.31
CA GLY A 800 -28.85 4.72 -27.15
C GLY A 800 -27.41 4.20 -27.04
N PRO A 801 -26.40 5.02 -27.34
CA PRO A 801 -25.00 4.66 -27.11
C PRO A 801 -24.82 4.29 -25.63
N GLY A 802 -24.47 3.03 -25.37
CA GLY A 802 -24.38 2.47 -24.03
C GLY A 802 -23.40 3.27 -23.18
N ALA A 803 -23.93 4.05 -22.24
CA ALA A 803 -23.11 4.75 -21.27
C ALA A 803 -22.30 3.71 -20.46
N PRO A 804 -21.00 3.91 -20.26
CA PRO A 804 -20.19 2.98 -19.49
C PRO A 804 -20.75 2.81 -18.08
N VAL A 805 -20.66 1.59 -17.54
CA VAL A 805 -20.98 1.34 -16.13
C VAL A 805 -19.95 2.05 -15.29
N GLU A 806 -20.41 2.86 -14.35
CA GLU A 806 -19.57 3.61 -13.44
C GLU A 806 -19.69 3.05 -12.02
N ALA A 807 -18.64 3.23 -11.22
CA ALA A 807 -18.60 2.88 -9.81
C ALA A 807 -18.23 4.10 -8.96
N VAL A 808 -18.73 4.11 -7.73
CA VAL A 808 -18.36 5.07 -6.70
C VAL A 808 -17.94 4.34 -5.44
N THR A 809 -16.83 4.75 -4.84
CA THR A 809 -16.39 4.25 -3.53
C THR A 809 -16.17 5.40 -2.58
N TRP A 810 -16.82 5.33 -1.42
CA TRP A 810 -16.59 6.29 -0.35
C TRP A 810 -15.46 5.81 0.55
N TRP A 811 -14.58 6.75 0.90
CA TRP A 811 -13.34 6.48 1.61
C TRP A 811 -13.13 7.48 2.74
N HIS A 812 -12.98 6.95 3.95
CA HIS A 812 -12.53 7.67 5.13
C HIS A 812 -11.03 7.36 5.37
N PRO A 813 -10.10 8.29 5.14
CA PRO A 813 -8.67 7.97 5.16
C PRO A 813 -8.09 7.61 6.52
N ALA A 814 -8.72 8.05 7.60
CA ALA A 814 -8.31 7.69 8.96
C ALA A 814 -8.92 6.37 9.44
N ASP A 815 -9.75 5.71 8.61
CA ASP A 815 -10.29 4.38 8.89
C ASP A 815 -9.56 3.35 8.01
N GLY A 816 -8.78 2.49 8.65
CA GLY A 816 -8.05 1.42 7.97
C GLY A 816 -8.96 0.44 7.23
N ASP A 817 -10.19 0.21 7.71
CA ASP A 817 -11.15 -0.70 7.08
C ASP A 817 -11.75 -0.06 5.83
N SER A 818 -12.11 1.23 5.91
CA SER A 818 -12.51 2.02 4.75
C SER A 818 -11.40 2.12 3.70
N THR A 819 -10.14 2.24 4.12
CA THR A 819 -9.00 2.25 3.20
C THR A 819 -8.82 0.90 2.51
N ARG A 820 -8.91 -0.23 3.24
CA ARG A 820 -8.90 -1.57 2.61
C ARG A 820 -10.07 -1.76 1.65
N ALA A 821 -11.25 -1.26 2.00
CA ALA A 821 -12.44 -1.27 1.14
C ALA A 821 -12.18 -0.55 -0.19
N MET A 822 -11.62 0.67 -0.11
CA MET A 822 -11.28 1.50 -1.26
C MET A 822 -10.27 0.81 -2.19
N ILE A 823 -9.23 0.21 -1.62
CA ILE A 823 -8.19 -0.46 -2.40
C ILE A 823 -8.74 -1.71 -3.08
N SER A 824 -9.47 -2.55 -2.34
CA SER A 824 -10.06 -3.79 -2.84
C SER A 824 -11.10 -3.52 -3.94
N SER A 825 -11.97 -2.54 -3.73
CA SER A 825 -12.97 -2.14 -4.72
C SER A 825 -12.32 -1.57 -5.98
N GLY A 826 -11.26 -0.76 -5.87
CA GLY A 826 -10.57 -0.24 -7.05
C GLY A 826 -9.78 -1.26 -7.84
N ASP A 827 -9.21 -2.27 -7.17
CA ASP A 827 -8.60 -3.41 -7.86
C ASP A 827 -9.63 -4.26 -8.59
N ARG A 828 -10.80 -4.50 -7.98
CA ARG A 828 -11.91 -5.20 -8.62
C ARG A 828 -12.50 -4.38 -9.79
N ALA A 829 -12.69 -3.08 -9.63
CA ALA A 829 -13.25 -2.21 -10.67
C ALA A 829 -12.32 -2.15 -11.89
N LEU A 830 -11.01 -1.98 -11.67
CA LEU A 830 -10.01 -2.01 -12.73
C LEU A 830 -10.03 -3.33 -13.50
N ARG A 831 -10.11 -4.48 -12.81
CA ARG A 831 -10.22 -5.80 -13.48
C ARG A 831 -11.52 -5.97 -14.26
N ALA A 832 -12.59 -5.35 -13.79
CA ALA A 832 -13.90 -5.37 -14.45
C ALA A 832 -14.02 -4.36 -15.60
N GLY A 833 -13.00 -3.51 -15.83
CA GLY A 833 -13.09 -2.43 -16.82
C GLY A 833 -14.15 -1.36 -16.47
N VAL A 834 -14.42 -1.17 -15.18
CA VAL A 834 -15.40 -0.21 -14.67
C VAL A 834 -14.70 1.02 -14.13
N ASP A 835 -15.08 2.20 -14.62
CA ASP A 835 -14.54 3.46 -14.13
C ASP A 835 -14.99 3.72 -12.69
N GLN A 836 -14.04 3.91 -11.78
CA GLN A 836 -14.31 4.12 -10.36
C GLN A 836 -14.00 5.56 -9.96
N ARG A 837 -14.95 6.22 -9.31
CA ARG A 837 -14.78 7.51 -8.65
C ARG A 837 -14.62 7.32 -7.14
N LEU A 838 -13.65 8.01 -6.54
CA LEU A 838 -13.46 8.03 -5.09
C LEU A 838 -14.16 9.25 -4.48
N VAL A 839 -14.92 9.01 -3.42
CA VAL A 839 -15.61 10.04 -2.64
C VAL A 839 -14.99 10.10 -1.27
N LEU A 840 -14.27 11.18 -0.99
CA LEU A 840 -13.68 11.41 0.32
C LEU A 840 -14.79 11.75 1.33
N VAL A 841 -14.76 11.12 2.51
CA VAL A 841 -15.65 11.44 3.62
C VAL A 841 -14.82 11.78 4.86
N ASP A 842 -15.24 12.82 5.58
CA ASP A 842 -14.56 13.30 6.79
C ASP A 842 -14.86 12.45 8.02
N ASP A 843 -15.99 11.76 8.01
CA ASP A 843 -16.43 10.80 9.03
C ASP A 843 -17.04 9.56 8.34
N ALA A 844 -16.93 8.40 8.98
CA ALA A 844 -17.61 7.18 8.57
C ALA A 844 -19.12 7.19 8.89
N ASP A 845 -19.63 8.25 9.52
CA ASP A 845 -21.05 8.46 9.79
C ASP A 845 -21.92 8.30 8.52
N PRO A 846 -23.00 7.49 8.56
CA PRO A 846 -23.86 7.24 7.40
C PRO A 846 -24.48 8.50 6.77
N VAL A 847 -24.72 9.57 7.55
CA VAL A 847 -25.30 10.82 7.04
C VAL A 847 -24.27 11.58 6.21
N GLU A 848 -23.03 11.67 6.67
CA GLU A 848 -21.95 12.30 5.90
C GLU A 848 -21.64 11.51 4.63
N VAL A 849 -21.60 10.17 4.70
CA VAL A 849 -21.44 9.32 3.52
C VAL A 849 -22.60 9.54 2.54
N ALA A 850 -23.85 9.55 3.00
CA ALA A 850 -25.02 9.79 2.16
C ALA A 850 -24.96 11.15 1.45
N ARG A 851 -24.60 12.22 2.17
CA ARG A 851 -24.42 13.57 1.61
C ARG A 851 -23.32 13.61 0.57
N ALA A 852 -22.18 12.97 0.84
CA ALA A 852 -21.06 12.93 -0.09
C ALA A 852 -21.41 12.15 -1.36
N LEU A 853 -22.10 11.02 -1.23
CA LEU A 853 -22.60 10.24 -2.38
C LEU A 853 -23.63 11.03 -3.19
N ASP A 854 -24.56 11.72 -2.54
CA ASP A 854 -25.57 12.51 -3.26
C ASP A 854 -24.94 13.64 -4.09
N ARG A 855 -23.87 14.27 -3.59
CA ARG A 855 -23.10 15.27 -4.36
C ARG A 855 -22.29 14.65 -5.51
N ALA A 856 -21.74 13.45 -5.29
CA ALA A 856 -20.85 12.80 -6.26
C ALA A 856 -21.58 12.10 -7.40
N VAL A 857 -22.80 11.61 -7.14
CA VAL A 857 -23.61 10.85 -8.10
C VAL A 857 -24.55 11.80 -8.86
N PRO A 858 -24.49 11.85 -10.20
CA PRO A 858 -25.38 12.69 -11.01
C PRO A 858 -26.86 12.49 -10.67
N ALA A 859 -27.66 13.55 -10.68
CA ALA A 859 -29.06 13.49 -10.22
C ALA A 859 -29.95 12.56 -11.08
N ASP A 860 -29.58 12.33 -12.33
CA ASP A 860 -30.22 11.41 -13.29
C ASP A 860 -29.77 9.95 -13.12
N ALA A 861 -28.68 9.70 -12.39
CA ALA A 861 -28.15 8.38 -12.15
C ALA A 861 -28.85 7.68 -10.98
N VAL A 862 -28.93 6.35 -11.08
CA VAL A 862 -29.44 5.47 -10.04
C VAL A 862 -28.24 4.93 -9.26
N LEU A 863 -28.23 5.13 -7.95
CA LEU A 863 -27.19 4.57 -7.09
C LEU A 863 -27.54 3.12 -6.74
N TRP A 864 -26.69 2.19 -7.15
CA TRP A 864 -26.89 0.77 -6.88
C TRP A 864 -26.18 0.41 -5.58
N LEU A 865 -26.92 -0.16 -4.64
CA LEU A 865 -26.41 -0.56 -3.32
C LEU A 865 -26.84 -1.99 -2.99
N GLY A 866 -26.12 -2.61 -2.06
CA GLY A 866 -26.51 -3.90 -1.48
C GLY A 866 -25.43 -4.96 -1.57
N HIS A 867 -25.64 -5.98 -0.75
CA HIS A 867 -24.78 -7.16 -0.67
C HIS A 867 -25.56 -8.40 -1.05
N ARG A 868 -24.85 -9.46 -1.42
CA ARG A 868 -25.47 -10.78 -1.56
C ARG A 868 -26.15 -11.18 -0.24
N PRO A 869 -27.31 -11.86 -0.29
CA PRO A 869 -27.99 -12.34 0.91
C PRO A 869 -27.06 -13.15 1.82
N GLY A 870 -27.11 -12.93 3.14
CA GLY A 870 -26.30 -13.63 4.14
C GLY A 870 -25.03 -12.90 4.61
N ALA A 871 -24.66 -11.77 4.01
CA ALA A 871 -23.51 -10.98 4.45
C ALA A 871 -23.81 -10.17 5.74
N ALA A 872 -22.85 -10.14 6.68
CA ALA A 872 -22.95 -9.38 7.93
C ALA A 872 -23.03 -7.84 7.76
N THR A 873 -22.82 -7.34 6.54
CA THR A 873 -22.74 -5.91 6.17
C THR A 873 -24.09 -5.20 5.98
N ASP A 874 -25.19 -5.93 6.15
CA ASP A 874 -26.57 -5.42 6.00
C ASP A 874 -26.88 -4.17 6.85
N ARG A 875 -26.31 -4.06 8.06
CA ARG A 875 -26.57 -2.90 8.94
C ARG A 875 -26.03 -1.58 8.38
N ARG A 876 -24.87 -1.59 7.71
CA ARG A 876 -24.25 -0.36 7.18
C ARG A 876 -25.00 0.12 5.94
N THR A 877 -25.36 -0.80 5.05
CA THR A 877 -26.20 -0.48 3.88
C THR A 877 -27.55 0.08 4.32
N ARG A 878 -28.20 -0.51 5.33
CA ARG A 878 -29.45 0.03 5.88
C ARG A 878 -29.32 1.45 6.43
N ALA A 879 -28.28 1.71 7.23
CA ALA A 879 -28.05 3.04 7.78
C ALA A 879 -27.80 4.08 6.66
N LEU A 880 -27.06 3.68 5.62
CA LEU A 880 -26.83 4.53 4.44
C LEU A 880 -28.12 4.79 3.65
N LEU A 881 -28.94 3.77 3.41
CA LEU A 881 -30.23 3.90 2.71
C LEU A 881 -31.19 4.83 3.45
N ALA A 882 -31.22 4.77 4.77
CA ALA A 882 -32.02 5.65 5.61
C ALA A 882 -31.54 7.11 5.57
N ALA A 883 -30.25 7.32 5.36
CA ALA A 883 -29.62 8.65 5.34
C ALA A 883 -29.65 9.33 3.94
N LEU A 884 -29.86 8.57 2.87
CA LEU A 884 -29.93 9.13 1.51
C LEU A 884 -31.17 10.01 1.28
N PRO A 885 -31.04 11.11 0.50
CA PRO A 885 -32.18 11.95 0.15
C PRO A 885 -33.31 11.18 -0.55
N PRO A 886 -34.59 11.62 -0.43
CA PRO A 886 -35.74 10.91 -0.99
C PRO A 886 -35.74 10.90 -2.51
N THR A 887 -35.17 11.96 -3.09
CA THR A 887 -35.05 12.16 -4.52
C THR A 887 -33.98 11.28 -5.15
N ARG A 888 -33.09 10.68 -4.34
CA ARG A 888 -32.05 9.79 -4.84
C ARG A 888 -32.64 8.43 -5.17
N ARG A 889 -32.72 8.12 -6.46
CA ARG A 889 -33.09 6.79 -6.94
C ARG A 889 -32.04 5.79 -6.51
N VAL A 890 -32.49 4.69 -5.89
CA VAL A 890 -31.63 3.59 -5.47
C VAL A 890 -32.12 2.29 -6.07
N ALA A 891 -31.18 1.47 -6.56
CA ALA A 891 -31.45 0.12 -7.00
C ALA A 891 -30.81 -0.89 -6.03
N LEU A 892 -31.53 -1.97 -5.74
CA LEU A 892 -31.10 -3.03 -4.83
C LEU A 892 -31.11 -4.37 -5.56
N PRO A 893 -30.09 -4.69 -6.37
CA PRO A 893 -30.09 -5.88 -7.25
C PRO A 893 -30.14 -7.22 -6.50
N TRP A 894 -29.74 -7.23 -5.22
CA TRP A 894 -29.73 -8.43 -4.37
C TRP A 894 -30.98 -8.57 -3.49
N SER A 895 -31.99 -7.73 -3.69
CA SER A 895 -33.26 -7.73 -2.93
C SER A 895 -34.26 -8.82 -3.36
N ASP A 896 -33.79 -9.87 -4.02
CA ASP A 896 -34.63 -10.91 -4.61
C ASP A 896 -34.63 -12.18 -3.74
N ARG A 897 -35.74 -12.41 -3.03
CA ARG A 897 -35.91 -13.57 -2.12
C ARG A 897 -35.86 -14.91 -2.85
N LEU A 898 -36.06 -14.93 -4.17
CA LEU A 898 -36.10 -16.19 -4.92
C LEU A 898 -34.72 -16.62 -5.42
N LEU A 899 -33.75 -15.71 -5.57
CA LEU A 899 -32.41 -16.08 -6.08
C LEU A 899 -31.77 -17.26 -5.33
N PRO A 900 -31.78 -17.33 -3.98
CA PRO A 900 -31.19 -18.45 -3.26
C PRO A 900 -32.00 -19.75 -3.38
N LEU A 901 -33.24 -19.69 -3.83
CA LEU A 901 -34.16 -20.84 -3.94
C LEU A 901 -34.16 -21.47 -5.34
N LEU A 902 -33.54 -20.82 -6.32
CA LEU A 902 -33.52 -21.27 -7.71
C LEU A 902 -32.28 -22.12 -8.02
N PRO A 903 -32.35 -23.04 -8.99
CA PRO A 903 -31.18 -23.78 -9.48
C PRO A 903 -30.07 -22.82 -9.91
N GLY A 904 -28.82 -23.13 -9.53
CA GLY A 904 -27.66 -22.25 -9.75
C GLY A 904 -27.56 -21.07 -8.77
N GLY A 905 -28.45 -20.96 -7.79
CA GLY A 905 -28.45 -19.91 -6.77
C GLY A 905 -27.29 -19.99 -5.76
N ALA A 906 -26.56 -21.11 -5.73
CA ALA A 906 -25.26 -21.23 -5.09
C ALA A 906 -24.19 -20.58 -6.00
N LEU A 907 -24.28 -19.27 -6.16
CA LEU A 907 -23.20 -18.47 -6.75
C LEU A 907 -22.08 -18.35 -5.70
N GLU A 908 -21.39 -19.46 -5.40
CA GLU A 908 -20.11 -19.47 -4.67
C GLU A 908 -18.93 -19.23 -5.62
#